data_AF-A0A917QJE4-F1
#
_entry.id   AF-A0A917QJE4-F1
#
_cell.length_a   1.000
_cell.length_b   1.000
_cell.length_c   1.000
_cell.angle_alpha   90.00
_cell.angle_beta   90.00
_cell.angle_gamma   90.00
#
_symmetry.space_group_name_H-M   'P 1'
#
loop_
_entity.id
_entity.type
_entity.pdbx_description
1 polymer ?
#
loop_
_entity_poly.entity_id
_entity_poly.type
_entity_poly.pdbx_seq_one_letter_code
_entity_poly.pdbx_strand_id
1 'polypeptide(L)'
;MATIQGVYLALFGRPADPAGAAFWSQATSGGADLSAMLAALAPLPEYTGRFSGMTTAQQVDSIYQALFGRAADAEGRAFFVQRIEAGELTLSTLAVNILDGAQGTDATVIANKLATAERFTASLDTAAERAAYVGTGPADAARSFLSAVDADPASIPPQSVIDLAITAIVENFGGGKPGDRLEFVGDDGKVSIGTFQALDEVGAFSNQSTDLIGIDRLRADARFSEADGRGVTVVVLDTGIDLDHPAFGPDANGDGRSDRIVAALDFTGENDGTAQDRNDHGSNVSSIIGSSDPRFLGVAPGVNIIHLQVLEANGGGSFGYVERALQWVVQNAAAYNIVAANLSLGPGDNVNVAAPSPFGLADEFAAMFSAGIVTTVATGNDYHTYQAAGHASLAADPNVIGVGAAYSGDFGRMEWGGGAIDNTTAADRLTVFGQRSGALETLLAPGALIQGANAQGGSTFQGGTSQAAPHVAGLVAVAQNIAQQYLGRLLTPTEFEQVVRTNAVRLVDGDDEDDNVVNTGATFDRVDAVAMAEAIIALGAGTPPGPGPGPTPIADDFAGDATTAGRLSPGAAVSGVIESAGDRDWFAISLQAGTAYRFALEGATAQGLADPLLVLRDRNGTIVAQNDDGDGTLNSLLDFMPGRDGLFYLEARAYSTETGAYVLAASRAPGFDLPSNGTTSSVLTPGTPEIDVLDAIGDRDWHAIDIVAGRTYEVQLQGAGSGAGTLRDPLLRLYDANGQVFAQNDDTFGFDSAITFVATSTTRVFAEAAAFADGYDGTYRITLTERGADQGDVPGNGTTQETLVAGGRVLSTLESAGDRDWYRVELNAGDVVGFALQGGGTNPLGDPLLRVYDGLGNLVGSNDDANGTLDSQLQMRVTQSGTYFVEAAAYADRSVGSYLLSHSVLDTGGPVGDLPGSGATPVTLAPGVLVRSTLEQAGDDDWFRIEAAAGQTVRVALGGDGTNPLSDPFLRIFDAAGSLVAFNDDFGGTRNSYVEFVAPQAGTYFASARSYFDYFTGDYALLLVGAEGFSAEAAALQGLAAASASGAEWFA
;
A
#
# COMPACT_ATOMS: atom_id res chain seq x y z
N MET A 1 -9.82 -17.30 48.95
CA MET A 1 -9.15 -16.57 47.86
C MET A 1 -9.70 -15.16 47.72
N ALA A 2 -10.88 -14.87 48.27
CA ALA A 2 -11.43 -13.54 48.43
C ALA A 2 -10.55 -12.64 49.33
N THR A 3 -9.63 -11.96 48.67
CA THR A 3 -8.89 -10.80 49.16
C THR A 3 -9.34 -9.57 48.40
N ILE A 4 -8.88 -8.38 48.78
CA ILE A 4 -9.15 -7.15 48.02
C ILE A 4 -8.66 -7.32 46.57
N GLN A 5 -7.44 -7.85 46.37
CA GLN A 5 -6.93 -8.17 45.04
C GLN A 5 -7.79 -9.20 44.31
N GLY A 6 -8.22 -10.26 44.99
CA GLY A 6 -9.11 -11.26 44.41
C GLY A 6 -10.43 -10.69 43.91
N VAL A 7 -11.01 -9.73 44.63
CA VAL A 7 -12.22 -9.02 44.18
C VAL A 7 -11.94 -8.15 42.95
N TYR A 8 -10.81 -7.46 42.89
CA TYR A 8 -10.40 -6.67 41.72
C TYR A 8 -10.15 -7.56 40.49
N LEU A 9 -9.50 -8.72 40.66
CA LEU A 9 -9.35 -9.70 39.59
C LEU A 9 -10.70 -10.22 39.09
N ALA A 10 -11.60 -10.59 40.00
CA ALA A 10 -12.90 -11.16 39.64
C ALA A 10 -13.82 -10.13 38.96
N LEU A 11 -13.87 -8.89 39.46
CA LEU A 11 -14.79 -7.85 38.97
C LEU A 11 -14.21 -6.95 37.89
N PHE A 12 -12.90 -6.72 37.89
CA PHE A 12 -12.23 -5.78 36.98
C PHE A 12 -11.10 -6.41 36.15
N GLY A 13 -10.68 -7.64 36.44
CA GLY A 13 -9.67 -8.36 35.66
C GLY A 13 -8.24 -7.83 35.78
N ARG A 14 -8.00 -6.87 36.68
CA ARG A 14 -6.73 -6.14 36.84
C ARG A 14 -6.29 -6.07 38.31
N PRO A 15 -5.02 -5.73 38.60
CA PRO A 15 -4.57 -5.41 39.95
C PRO A 15 -5.25 -4.17 40.52
N ALA A 16 -5.51 -4.15 41.83
CA ALA A 16 -5.99 -2.96 42.53
C ALA A 16 -4.97 -1.82 42.46
N ASP A 17 -5.43 -0.57 42.35
CA ASP A 17 -4.54 0.58 42.51
C ASP A 17 -4.14 0.74 43.99
N PRO A 18 -2.97 1.33 44.31
CA PRO A 18 -2.51 1.44 45.69
C PRO A 18 -3.47 2.21 46.61
N ALA A 19 -4.17 3.21 46.08
CA ALA A 19 -5.12 4.02 46.84
C ALA A 19 -6.39 3.23 47.18
N GLY A 20 -6.95 2.52 46.21
CA GLY A 20 -8.10 1.62 46.35
C GLY A 20 -7.78 0.46 47.29
N ALA A 21 -6.62 -0.18 47.14
CA ALA A 21 -6.18 -1.25 48.03
C ALA A 21 -6.08 -0.77 49.49
N ALA A 22 -5.48 0.41 49.72
CA ALA A 22 -5.37 0.99 51.05
C ALA A 22 -6.74 1.38 51.64
N PHE A 23 -7.61 2.00 50.84
CA PHE A 23 -8.98 2.36 51.26
C PHE A 23 -9.77 1.13 51.68
N TRP A 24 -9.82 0.09 50.84
CA TRP A 24 -10.56 -1.12 51.14
C TRP A 24 -9.96 -1.89 52.30
N SER A 25 -8.64 -1.88 52.47
CA SER A 25 -8.00 -2.49 53.63
C SER A 25 -8.47 -1.85 54.94
N GLN A 26 -8.73 -0.54 54.96
CA GLN A 26 -9.30 0.12 56.14
C GLN A 26 -10.80 -0.15 56.30
N ALA A 27 -11.56 -0.04 55.20
CA ALA A 27 -13.02 -0.18 55.21
C ALA A 27 -13.51 -1.60 55.54
N THR A 28 -12.72 -2.62 55.21
CA THR A 28 -13.09 -4.05 55.37
C THR A 28 -12.39 -4.73 56.54
N SER A 29 -11.73 -3.98 57.42
CA SER A 29 -10.89 -4.51 58.52
C SER A 29 -9.82 -5.51 58.02
N GLY A 30 -9.07 -5.12 56.99
CA GLY A 30 -8.04 -5.95 56.36
C GLY A 30 -8.58 -7.06 55.47
N GLY A 31 -9.79 -6.92 54.92
CA GLY A 31 -10.45 -7.92 54.07
C GLY A 31 -11.34 -8.92 54.82
N ALA A 32 -11.60 -8.70 56.11
CA ALA A 32 -12.41 -9.59 56.94
C ALA A 32 -13.92 -9.53 56.62
N ASP A 33 -14.42 -8.39 56.11
CA ASP A 33 -15.79 -8.24 55.64
C ASP A 33 -15.83 -7.51 54.28
N LEU A 34 -15.96 -8.29 53.20
CA LEU A 34 -16.00 -7.78 51.82
C LEU A 34 -17.42 -7.37 51.37
N SER A 35 -18.46 -7.60 52.18
CA SER A 35 -19.85 -7.34 51.78
C SER A 35 -20.09 -5.86 51.49
N ALA A 36 -19.50 -4.96 52.27
CA ALA A 36 -19.55 -3.52 52.06
C ALA A 36 -18.79 -3.09 50.79
N MET A 37 -17.69 -3.76 50.45
CA MET A 37 -16.92 -3.50 49.23
C MET A 37 -17.71 -3.90 47.99
N LEU A 38 -18.31 -5.09 47.97
CA LEU A 38 -19.10 -5.57 46.82
C LEU A 38 -20.29 -4.66 46.51
N ALA A 39 -20.99 -4.17 47.54
CA ALA A 39 -22.11 -3.24 47.35
C ALA A 39 -21.67 -1.86 46.83
N ALA A 40 -20.48 -1.40 47.22
CA ALA A 40 -19.95 -0.09 46.85
C ALA A 40 -19.23 -0.05 45.49
N LEU A 41 -18.77 -1.20 44.99
CA LEU A 41 -18.14 -1.31 43.66
C LEU A 41 -19.16 -1.41 42.51
N ALA A 42 -20.34 -1.99 42.77
CA ALA A 42 -21.40 -2.17 41.77
C ALA A 42 -21.86 -0.87 41.05
N PRO A 43 -21.94 0.31 41.70
CA PRO A 43 -22.33 1.55 41.02
C PRO A 43 -21.15 2.27 40.32
N LEU A 44 -19.91 1.76 40.39
CA LEU A 44 -18.78 2.45 39.78
C LEU A 44 -18.84 2.41 38.24
N PRO A 45 -18.41 3.48 37.55
CA PRO A 45 -18.39 3.53 36.08
C PRO A 45 -17.63 2.38 35.42
N GLU A 46 -16.55 1.91 36.03
CA GLU A 46 -15.78 0.76 35.53
C GLU A 46 -16.59 -0.55 35.61
N TYR A 47 -17.37 -0.73 36.69
CA TYR A 47 -18.24 -1.90 36.86
C TYR A 47 -19.40 -1.87 35.87
N THR A 48 -20.07 -0.73 35.74
CA THR A 48 -21.19 -0.59 34.80
C THR A 48 -20.71 -0.64 33.36
N GLY A 49 -19.56 -0.05 33.03
CA GLY A 49 -18.94 -0.12 31.70
C GLY A 49 -18.60 -1.55 31.29
N ARG A 50 -18.11 -2.38 32.22
CA ARG A 50 -17.76 -3.78 31.92
C ARG A 50 -18.97 -4.69 31.66
N PHE A 51 -20.07 -4.49 32.39
CA PHE A 51 -21.19 -5.45 32.41
C PHE A 51 -22.50 -4.95 31.78
N SER A 52 -22.61 -3.66 31.47
CA SER A 52 -23.79 -3.09 30.81
C SER A 52 -23.97 -3.63 29.39
N GLY A 53 -25.20 -3.89 28.98
CA GLY A 53 -25.53 -4.47 27.66
C GLY A 53 -25.26 -5.98 27.53
N MET A 54 -24.55 -6.60 28.47
CA MET A 54 -24.33 -8.06 28.48
C MET A 54 -25.53 -8.81 29.05
N THR A 55 -25.84 -9.97 28.46
CA THR A 55 -26.73 -10.96 29.08
C THR A 55 -26.09 -11.55 30.34
N THR A 56 -26.92 -12.08 31.26
CA THR A 56 -26.43 -12.75 32.48
C THR A 56 -25.41 -13.85 32.17
N ALA A 57 -25.60 -14.60 31.08
CA ALA A 57 -24.67 -15.64 30.65
C ALA A 57 -23.30 -15.05 30.24
N GLN A 58 -23.30 -13.98 29.44
CA GLN A 58 -22.07 -13.28 29.04
C GLN A 58 -21.33 -12.66 30.23
N GLN A 59 -22.07 -12.14 31.23
CA GLN A 59 -21.47 -11.62 32.46
C GLN A 59 -20.75 -12.72 33.25
N VAL A 60 -21.36 -13.92 33.35
CA VAL A 60 -20.74 -15.08 34.01
C VAL A 60 -19.48 -15.51 33.25
N ASP A 61 -19.54 -15.63 31.92
CA ASP A 61 -18.37 -16.00 31.12
C ASP A 61 -17.24 -14.99 31.21
N SER A 62 -17.56 -13.69 31.26
CA SER A 62 -16.55 -12.62 31.44
C SER A 62 -15.78 -12.77 32.75
N ILE A 63 -16.45 -13.17 33.83
CA ILE A 63 -15.81 -13.40 35.12
C ILE A 63 -14.92 -14.65 35.09
N TYR A 64 -15.40 -15.73 34.46
CA TYR A 64 -14.60 -16.94 34.25
C TYR A 64 -13.35 -16.66 33.41
N GLN A 65 -13.47 -15.86 32.34
CA GLN A 65 -12.34 -15.49 31.50
C GLN A 65 -11.29 -14.69 32.28
N ALA A 66 -11.72 -13.71 33.08
CA ALA A 66 -10.80 -12.92 33.89
C ALA A 66 -10.06 -13.77 34.94
N LEU A 67 -10.76 -14.69 35.61
CA LEU A 67 -10.18 -15.52 36.65
C LEU A 67 -9.33 -16.68 36.11
N PHE A 68 -9.77 -17.33 35.04
CA PHE A 68 -9.24 -18.64 34.62
C PHE A 68 -8.74 -18.69 33.17
N GLY A 69 -8.93 -17.63 32.38
CA GLY A 69 -8.55 -17.62 30.96
C GLY A 69 -9.43 -18.49 30.06
N ARG A 70 -10.59 -18.94 30.57
CA ARG A 70 -11.55 -19.79 29.85
C ARG A 70 -13.00 -19.39 30.18
N ALA A 71 -13.94 -19.75 29.32
CA ALA A 71 -15.38 -19.60 29.58
C ALA A 71 -15.89 -20.59 30.65
N ALA A 72 -17.09 -20.32 31.20
CA ALA A 72 -17.76 -21.24 32.12
C ALA A 72 -18.26 -22.48 31.37
N ASP A 73 -18.19 -23.66 32.00
CA ASP A 73 -18.85 -24.84 31.45
C ASP A 73 -20.38 -24.65 31.46
N ALA A 74 -21.09 -25.41 30.63
CA ALA A 74 -22.53 -25.23 30.42
C ALA A 74 -23.35 -25.40 31.71
N GLU A 75 -22.95 -26.32 32.61
CA GLU A 75 -23.66 -26.62 33.84
C GLU A 75 -23.41 -25.53 34.90
N GLY A 76 -22.16 -25.11 35.06
CA GLY A 76 -21.76 -24.00 35.93
C GLY A 76 -22.40 -22.67 35.50
N ARG A 77 -22.41 -22.38 34.20
CA ARG A 77 -23.06 -21.18 33.64
C ARG A 77 -24.56 -21.17 33.95
N ALA A 78 -25.24 -22.29 33.69
CA ALA A 78 -26.67 -22.42 33.95
C ALA A 78 -27.01 -22.26 35.44
N PHE A 79 -26.22 -22.87 36.33
CA PHE A 79 -26.39 -22.76 37.78
C PHE A 79 -26.36 -21.32 38.27
N PHE A 80 -25.44 -20.53 37.74
CA PHE A 80 -25.24 -19.14 38.14
C PHE A 80 -26.26 -18.18 37.52
N VAL A 81 -26.57 -18.35 36.24
CA VAL A 81 -27.60 -17.56 35.54
C VAL A 81 -28.94 -17.67 36.26
N GLN A 82 -29.38 -18.89 36.61
CA GLN A 82 -30.65 -19.12 37.31
C GLN A 82 -30.74 -18.39 38.65
N ARG A 83 -29.64 -18.31 39.41
CA ARG A 83 -29.61 -17.65 40.73
C ARG A 83 -29.61 -16.13 40.63
N ILE A 84 -28.97 -15.57 39.61
CA ILE A 84 -29.04 -14.12 39.36
C ILE A 84 -30.47 -13.74 38.93
N GLU A 85 -31.07 -14.50 38.01
CA GLU A 85 -32.43 -14.24 37.52
C GLU A 85 -33.49 -14.43 38.61
N ALA A 86 -33.28 -15.36 39.56
CA ALA A 86 -34.12 -15.54 40.74
C ALA A 86 -33.93 -14.47 41.82
N GLY A 87 -32.95 -13.57 41.66
CA GLY A 87 -32.60 -12.54 42.66
C GLY A 87 -31.92 -13.10 43.92
N GLU A 88 -31.45 -14.35 43.88
CA GLU A 88 -30.75 -15.01 45.00
C GLU A 88 -29.28 -14.57 45.09
N LEU A 89 -28.67 -14.20 43.96
CA LEU A 89 -27.31 -13.68 43.89
C LEU A 89 -27.27 -12.36 43.12
N THR A 90 -26.34 -11.50 43.51
CA THR A 90 -25.86 -10.39 42.66
C THR A 90 -24.61 -10.82 41.89
N LEU A 91 -24.30 -10.14 40.79
CA LEU A 91 -23.10 -10.40 40.02
C LEU A 91 -21.82 -10.23 40.86
N SER A 92 -21.79 -9.24 41.77
CA SER A 92 -20.68 -9.02 42.70
C SER A 92 -20.50 -10.19 43.68
N THR A 93 -21.58 -10.71 44.25
CA THR A 93 -21.53 -11.89 45.12
C THR A 93 -21.20 -13.17 44.36
N LEU A 94 -21.62 -13.29 43.11
CA LEU A 94 -21.27 -14.41 42.25
C LEU A 94 -19.77 -14.43 41.96
N ALA A 95 -19.16 -13.28 41.66
CA ALA A 95 -17.74 -13.20 41.32
C ALA A 95 -16.86 -13.72 42.46
N VAL A 96 -17.23 -13.40 43.70
CA VAL A 96 -16.57 -13.92 44.91
C VAL A 96 -16.84 -15.41 45.11
N ASN A 97 -18.07 -15.89 44.85
CA ASN A 97 -18.37 -17.32 44.94
C ASN A 97 -17.57 -18.15 43.92
N ILE A 98 -17.36 -17.64 42.71
CA ILE A 98 -16.51 -18.30 41.69
C ILE A 98 -15.05 -18.31 42.15
N LEU A 99 -14.55 -17.17 42.62
CA LEU A 99 -13.18 -17.03 43.12
C LEU A 99 -12.88 -17.98 44.29
N ASP A 100 -13.77 -18.05 45.29
CA ASP A 100 -13.59 -18.94 46.45
C ASP A 100 -13.93 -20.41 46.15
N GLY A 101 -14.74 -20.66 45.13
CA GLY A 101 -15.11 -21.99 44.67
C GLY A 101 -14.07 -22.68 43.79
N ALA A 102 -13.02 -21.97 43.36
CA ALA A 102 -11.99 -22.49 42.47
C ALA A 102 -11.19 -23.66 43.08
N GLN A 103 -10.94 -24.68 42.27
CA GLN A 103 -10.27 -25.93 42.66
C GLN A 103 -9.28 -26.37 41.57
N GLY A 104 -8.32 -27.22 41.91
CA GLY A 104 -7.39 -27.81 40.93
C GLY A 104 -6.57 -26.75 40.17
N THR A 105 -6.57 -26.85 38.84
CA THR A 105 -5.86 -25.91 37.95
C THR A 105 -6.37 -24.48 38.10
N ASP A 106 -7.68 -24.27 38.25
CA ASP A 106 -8.28 -22.95 38.44
C ASP A 106 -7.78 -22.27 39.72
N ALA A 107 -7.60 -23.04 40.80
CA ALA A 107 -7.04 -22.51 42.04
C ALA A 107 -5.56 -22.12 41.89
N THR A 108 -4.84 -22.80 41.00
CA THR A 108 -3.43 -22.50 40.69
C THR A 108 -3.32 -21.22 39.85
N VAL A 109 -4.16 -21.07 38.82
CA VAL A 109 -4.25 -19.84 38.01
C VAL A 109 -4.55 -18.63 38.91
N ILE A 110 -5.52 -18.73 39.81
CA ILE A 110 -5.83 -17.65 40.76
C ILE A 110 -4.63 -17.33 41.64
N ALA A 111 -3.93 -18.35 42.17
CA ALA A 111 -2.77 -18.12 43.03
C ALA A 111 -1.66 -17.36 42.29
N ASN A 112 -1.38 -17.72 41.03
CA ASN A 112 -0.38 -17.06 40.20
C ASN A 112 -0.78 -15.62 39.83
N LYS A 113 -2.05 -15.41 39.46
CA LYS A 113 -2.61 -14.07 39.19
C LYS A 113 -2.61 -13.18 40.42
N LEU A 114 -2.95 -13.72 41.59
CA LEU A 114 -2.88 -12.98 42.86
C LEU A 114 -1.45 -12.58 43.19
N ALA A 115 -0.47 -13.49 43.05
CA ALA A 115 0.93 -13.19 43.30
C ALA A 115 1.45 -12.10 42.36
N THR A 116 1.07 -12.14 41.09
CA THR A 116 1.43 -11.13 40.08
C THR A 116 0.77 -9.79 40.37
N ALA A 117 -0.53 -9.77 40.68
CA ALA A 117 -1.27 -8.55 41.02
C ALA A 117 -0.75 -7.88 42.30
N GLU A 118 -0.37 -8.66 43.32
CA GLU A 118 0.24 -8.12 44.54
C GLU A 118 1.58 -7.44 44.26
N ARG A 119 2.44 -8.06 43.44
CA ARG A 119 3.71 -7.46 43.03
C ARG A 119 3.51 -6.22 42.17
N PHE A 120 2.58 -6.28 41.22
CA PHE A 120 2.25 -5.15 40.36
C PHE A 120 1.78 -3.94 41.18
N THR A 121 0.79 -4.12 42.07
CA THR A 121 0.32 -3.03 42.94
C THR A 121 1.41 -2.52 43.88
N ALA A 122 2.30 -3.39 44.36
CA ALA A 122 3.43 -2.98 45.20
C ALA A 122 4.48 -2.16 44.44
N SER A 123 4.60 -2.35 43.13
CA SER A 123 5.59 -1.71 42.26
C SER A 123 5.12 -0.35 41.71
N LEU A 124 3.86 0.04 41.95
CA LEU A 124 3.35 1.39 41.75
C LEU A 124 3.77 2.31 42.92
N ASP A 125 5.08 2.41 43.16
CA ASP A 125 5.66 2.96 44.39
C ASP A 125 6.08 4.44 44.27
N THR A 126 6.17 4.97 43.05
CA THR A 126 6.42 6.39 42.78
C THR A 126 5.12 7.20 42.61
N ALA A 127 5.23 8.53 42.70
CA ALA A 127 4.10 9.41 42.46
C ALA A 127 3.65 9.42 40.99
N ALA A 128 4.58 9.24 40.04
CA ALA A 128 4.30 9.21 38.61
C ALA A 128 3.53 7.94 38.24
N GLU A 129 3.97 6.78 38.73
CA GLU A 129 3.30 5.49 38.50
C GLU A 129 1.88 5.45 39.07
N ARG A 130 1.70 5.97 40.29
CA ARG A 130 0.35 6.07 40.88
C ARG A 130 -0.55 7.06 40.15
N ALA A 131 0.01 8.12 39.59
CA ALA A 131 -0.75 9.07 38.78
C ALA A 131 -1.14 8.46 37.42
N ALA A 132 -0.23 7.67 36.83
CA ALA A 132 -0.44 6.99 35.56
C ALA A 132 -1.47 5.85 35.64
N TYR A 133 -1.55 5.14 36.77
CA TYR A 133 -2.46 4.01 36.94
C TYR A 133 -3.89 4.42 37.39
N VAL A 134 -4.50 5.35 36.63
CA VAL A 134 -5.86 5.86 36.88
C VAL A 134 -6.65 5.93 35.56
N GLY A 135 -7.85 5.37 35.52
CA GLY A 135 -8.71 5.37 34.34
C GLY A 135 -8.71 4.03 33.57
N THR A 136 -9.37 4.00 32.42
CA THR A 136 -9.62 2.78 31.64
C THR A 136 -8.38 2.29 30.89
N GLY A 137 -7.59 3.16 30.25
CA GLY A 137 -6.38 2.74 29.49
C GLY A 137 -5.35 1.96 30.32
N PRO A 138 -4.85 2.48 31.45
CA PRO A 138 -3.96 1.75 32.34
C PRO A 138 -4.59 0.47 32.91
N ALA A 139 -5.89 0.51 33.18
CA ALA A 139 -6.66 -0.64 33.65
C ALA A 139 -6.69 -1.76 32.60
N ASP A 140 -6.91 -1.42 31.32
CA ASP A 140 -6.93 -2.34 30.19
C ASP A 140 -5.54 -2.94 29.96
N ALA A 141 -4.49 -2.11 29.99
CA ALA A 141 -3.10 -2.56 29.90
C ALA A 141 -2.76 -3.58 31.01
N ALA A 142 -3.22 -3.33 32.24
CA ALA A 142 -3.00 -4.27 33.34
C ALA A 142 -3.87 -5.54 33.25
N ARG A 143 -5.05 -5.49 32.62
CA ARG A 143 -5.81 -6.72 32.29
C ARG A 143 -5.09 -7.55 31.26
N SER A 144 -4.55 -6.90 30.23
CA SER A 144 -3.76 -7.57 29.19
C SER A 144 -2.53 -8.25 29.78
N PHE A 145 -1.77 -7.53 30.61
CA PHE A 145 -0.62 -8.06 31.34
C PHE A 145 -0.96 -9.30 32.18
N LEU A 146 -2.09 -9.29 32.91
CA LEU A 146 -2.53 -10.43 33.71
C LEU A 146 -3.14 -11.59 32.90
N SER A 147 -3.53 -11.36 31.65
CA SER A 147 -4.13 -12.41 30.82
C SER A 147 -3.14 -13.52 30.47
N ALA A 148 -1.84 -13.20 30.45
CA ALA A 148 -0.74 -14.12 30.19
C ALA A 148 -0.39 -15.03 31.38
N VAL A 149 -0.96 -14.79 32.57
CA VAL A 149 -0.68 -15.57 33.78
C VAL A 149 -1.65 -16.75 33.86
N ASP A 150 -1.12 -17.97 33.83
CA ASP A 150 -1.87 -19.21 33.83
C ASP A 150 -1.49 -20.15 34.99
N ALA A 151 -1.71 -21.46 34.84
CA ALA A 151 -1.43 -22.44 35.88
C ALA A 151 0.07 -22.80 35.99
N ASP A 152 0.88 -22.46 34.98
CA ASP A 152 2.32 -22.70 34.99
C ASP A 152 2.98 -21.70 35.95
N PRO A 153 3.76 -22.15 36.95
CA PRO A 153 4.55 -21.26 37.81
C PRO A 153 5.52 -20.34 37.03
N ALA A 154 5.96 -20.72 35.83
CA ALA A 154 6.80 -19.90 34.97
C ALA A 154 6.06 -18.70 34.35
N SER A 155 4.72 -18.75 34.29
CA SER A 155 3.90 -17.63 33.83
C SER A 155 3.87 -16.45 34.80
N ILE A 156 4.37 -16.61 36.04
CA ILE A 156 4.50 -15.51 37.00
C ILE A 156 5.66 -14.60 36.56
N PRO A 157 5.40 -13.34 36.16
CA PRO A 157 6.46 -12.48 35.65
C PRO A 157 7.50 -12.15 36.74
N PRO A 158 8.81 -12.12 36.39
CA PRO A 158 9.84 -11.63 37.30
C PRO A 158 9.65 -10.12 37.57
N GLN A 159 10.22 -9.65 38.68
CA GLN A 159 10.05 -8.25 39.13
C GLN A 159 10.43 -7.22 38.06
N SER A 160 11.50 -7.46 37.31
CA SER A 160 11.93 -6.57 36.23
C SER A 160 10.91 -6.41 35.10
N VAL A 161 10.12 -7.46 34.82
CA VAL A 161 9.05 -7.41 33.80
C VAL A 161 7.84 -6.64 34.33
N ILE A 162 7.56 -6.76 35.63
CA ILE A 162 6.51 -5.96 36.29
C ILE A 162 6.89 -4.48 36.28
N ASP A 163 8.14 -4.15 36.62
CA ASP A 163 8.65 -2.78 36.61
C ASP A 163 8.63 -2.19 35.19
N LEU A 164 8.94 -3.00 34.16
CA LEU A 164 8.86 -2.57 32.76
C LEU A 164 7.41 -2.32 32.32
N ALA A 165 6.47 -3.21 32.68
CA ALA A 165 5.05 -3.02 32.37
C ALA A 165 4.49 -1.73 33.01
N ILE A 166 4.94 -1.39 34.21
CA ILE A 166 4.57 -0.14 34.90
C ILE A 166 5.24 1.07 34.25
N THR A 167 6.50 0.95 33.84
CA THR A 167 7.20 2.01 33.08
C THR A 167 6.46 2.32 31.79
N ALA A 168 6.02 1.30 31.04
CA ALA A 168 5.21 1.47 29.85
C ALA A 168 3.87 2.15 30.14
N ILE A 169 3.22 1.83 31.26
CA ILE A 169 1.99 2.55 31.69
C ILE A 169 2.30 4.02 32.01
N VAL A 170 3.44 4.33 32.62
CA VAL A 170 3.84 5.72 32.89
C VAL A 170 4.18 6.48 31.62
N GLU A 171 4.85 5.85 30.67
CA GLU A 171 5.18 6.47 29.38
C GLU A 171 3.92 6.75 28.56
N ASN A 172 2.97 5.82 28.57
CA ASN A 172 1.74 5.92 27.77
C ASN A 172 0.63 6.72 28.46
N PHE A 173 0.61 6.80 29.80
CA PHE A 173 -0.51 7.37 30.56
C PHE A 173 -0.09 8.33 31.71
N GLY A 174 1.21 8.57 31.91
CA GLY A 174 1.77 9.30 33.06
C GLY A 174 1.67 10.83 33.02
N GLY A 175 1.07 11.40 31.98
CA GLY A 175 0.66 12.81 31.93
C GLY A 175 -0.75 12.95 32.49
N GLY A 176 -0.90 13.32 33.76
CA GLY A 176 -2.18 13.27 34.45
C GLY A 176 -3.32 14.02 33.73
N LYS A 177 -4.25 13.26 33.13
CA LYS A 177 -5.71 13.39 33.25
C LYS A 177 -6.40 12.06 32.90
N PRO A 178 -7.61 11.82 33.46
CA PRO A 178 -8.18 10.49 33.64
C PRO A 178 -9.07 10.07 32.47
N GLY A 179 -8.75 8.89 31.91
CA GLY A 179 -9.69 7.97 31.27
C GLY A 179 -10.45 8.48 30.05
N ASP A 180 -9.96 8.15 28.87
CA ASP A 180 -10.78 8.11 27.67
C ASP A 180 -10.71 6.70 27.06
N ARG A 181 -11.89 6.08 26.95
CA ARG A 181 -12.21 5.23 25.78
C ARG A 181 -11.93 6.09 24.55
N LEU A 182 -11.57 5.50 23.40
CA LEU A 182 -11.68 6.21 22.12
C LEU A 182 -13.16 6.59 21.92
N GLU A 183 -13.53 7.76 22.42
CA GLU A 183 -14.79 8.42 22.20
C GLU A 183 -14.59 9.29 20.97
N PHE A 184 -15.20 8.90 19.86
CA PHE A 184 -15.28 9.78 18.70
C PHE A 184 -16.25 10.92 19.05
N VAL A 185 -15.69 12.10 19.33
CA VAL A 185 -16.45 13.33 19.43
C VAL A 185 -16.67 13.84 18.01
N GLY A 186 -17.85 13.60 17.46
CA GLY A 186 -18.32 14.33 16.29
C GLY A 186 -18.82 15.73 16.68
N ASP A 187 -18.68 16.70 15.79
CA ASP A 187 -19.04 18.12 15.94
C ASP A 187 -20.52 18.41 16.30
N ASP A 188 -21.38 17.39 16.40
CA ASP A 188 -22.80 17.51 16.72
C ASP A 188 -23.16 17.21 18.19
N GLY A 189 -22.16 16.91 19.03
CA GLY A 189 -22.37 16.54 20.43
C GLY A 189 -23.00 15.16 20.62
N LYS A 190 -23.00 14.28 19.62
CA LYS A 190 -23.40 12.87 19.77
C LYS A 190 -22.16 11.99 20.00
N VAL A 191 -22.08 11.42 21.20
CA VAL A 191 -21.10 10.38 21.57
C VAL A 191 -21.33 9.14 20.71
N SER A 192 -20.33 8.76 19.92
CA SER A 192 -20.33 7.50 19.17
C SER A 192 -19.59 6.43 19.97
N ILE A 193 -20.27 5.31 20.26
CA ILE A 193 -19.68 4.16 20.95
C ILE A 193 -19.42 3.07 19.90
N GLY A 194 -18.21 3.03 19.35
CA GLY A 194 -17.75 1.85 18.61
C GLY A 194 -17.21 0.81 19.59
N THR A 195 -17.64 -0.45 19.48
CA THR A 195 -16.97 -1.57 20.15
C THR A 195 -15.73 -1.95 19.34
N PHE A 196 -14.56 -1.59 19.84
CA PHE A 196 -13.27 -2.01 19.28
C PHE A 196 -12.98 -3.47 19.68
N GLN A 197 -12.91 -4.36 18.70
CA GLN A 197 -11.98 -5.49 18.81
C GLN A 197 -10.58 -4.91 18.53
N ALA A 198 -9.61 -5.30 19.35
CA ALA A 198 -8.28 -4.68 19.43
C ALA A 198 -7.68 -4.40 18.03
N LEU A 199 -7.34 -3.13 17.78
CA LEU A 199 -6.54 -2.72 16.65
C LEU A 199 -5.10 -2.59 17.15
N ASP A 200 -4.32 -3.65 16.95
CA ASP A 200 -2.86 -3.58 16.87
C ASP A 200 -2.53 -2.84 15.57
N GLU A 201 -2.18 -1.55 15.66
CA GLU A 201 -1.52 -0.75 14.58
C GLU A 201 -1.47 0.75 14.95
N VAL A 202 -0.66 1.18 15.93
CA VAL A 202 -0.53 2.64 16.22
C VAL A 202 0.50 3.33 15.29
N GLY A 203 1.12 2.59 14.36
CA GLY A 203 2.13 3.12 13.42
C GLY A 203 1.75 3.10 11.93
N ALA A 204 0.69 2.39 11.53
CA ALA A 204 0.35 2.15 10.12
C ALA A 204 -0.68 3.13 9.53
N PHE A 205 -1.43 3.86 10.37
CA PHE A 205 -2.56 4.66 9.88
C PHE A 205 -2.20 6.03 9.28
N SER A 206 -1.04 6.62 9.62
CA SER A 206 -0.76 8.01 9.25
C SER A 206 -0.19 8.23 7.86
N ASN A 207 0.43 7.22 7.26
CA ASN A 207 0.88 7.28 5.86
C ASN A 207 -0.23 6.85 4.88
N GLN A 208 -1.27 6.13 5.32
CA GLN A 208 -2.31 5.65 4.40
C GLN A 208 -3.05 6.80 3.71
N SER A 209 -3.35 7.90 4.40
CA SER A 209 -4.09 9.02 3.80
C SER A 209 -3.25 9.80 2.79
N THR A 210 -1.99 10.10 3.10
CA THR A 210 -1.08 10.84 2.22
C THR A 210 -0.57 9.98 1.07
N ASP A 211 -0.38 8.68 1.28
CA ASP A 211 -0.05 7.71 0.21
C ASP A 211 -1.23 7.52 -0.76
N LEU A 212 -2.45 7.36 -0.25
CA LEU A 212 -3.65 7.19 -1.09
C LEU A 212 -3.82 8.35 -2.09
N ILE A 213 -3.62 9.59 -1.64
CA ILE A 213 -3.70 10.77 -2.51
C ILE A 213 -2.39 11.05 -3.26
N GLY A 214 -1.39 10.18 -3.18
CA GLY A 214 -0.14 10.26 -3.94
C GLY A 214 0.84 11.34 -3.48
N ILE A 215 0.66 11.91 -2.28
CA ILE A 215 1.58 12.92 -1.74
C ILE A 215 2.96 12.32 -1.45
N ASP A 216 3.03 11.11 -0.94
CA ASP A 216 4.31 10.44 -0.67
C ASP A 216 5.06 10.11 -1.97
N ARG A 217 4.32 9.68 -3.00
CA ARG A 217 4.86 9.51 -4.37
C ARG A 217 5.36 10.84 -4.95
N LEU A 218 4.63 11.94 -4.75
CA LEU A 218 5.04 13.27 -5.20
C LEU A 218 6.31 13.75 -4.48
N ARG A 219 6.43 13.53 -3.17
CA ARG A 219 7.63 13.89 -2.38
C ARG A 219 8.86 13.09 -2.79
N ALA A 220 8.67 11.82 -3.16
CA ALA A 220 9.74 10.95 -3.65
C ALA A 220 10.24 11.35 -5.06
N ASP A 221 9.43 12.09 -5.84
CA ASP A 221 9.82 12.60 -7.15
C ASP A 221 10.75 13.82 -7.01
N ALA A 222 11.98 13.68 -7.51
CA ALA A 222 13.00 14.74 -7.47
C ALA A 222 12.58 16.05 -8.17
N ARG A 223 11.57 16.03 -9.06
CA ARG A 223 11.02 17.24 -9.69
C ARG A 223 10.25 18.13 -8.71
N PHE A 224 9.70 17.53 -7.66
CA PHE A 224 8.79 18.16 -6.71
C PHE A 224 9.27 18.05 -5.25
N SER A 225 10.50 17.59 -5.00
CA SER A 225 11.06 17.40 -3.66
C SER A 225 11.09 18.67 -2.79
N GLU A 226 11.01 19.85 -3.43
CA GLU A 226 10.99 21.16 -2.77
C GLU A 226 9.56 21.71 -2.58
N ALA A 227 8.52 21.03 -3.08
CA ALA A 227 7.13 21.44 -3.00
C ALA A 227 6.45 20.94 -1.72
N ASP A 228 6.81 21.52 -0.59
CA ASP A 228 6.29 21.17 0.74
C ASP A 228 5.38 22.24 1.36
N GLY A 229 5.00 23.27 0.59
CA GLY A 229 4.20 24.41 1.01
C GLY A 229 4.99 25.57 1.60
N ARG A 230 6.33 25.51 1.63
CA ARG A 230 7.16 26.62 2.13
C ARG A 230 6.90 27.93 1.40
N GLY A 231 6.93 29.03 2.15
CA GLY A 231 6.81 30.40 1.63
C GLY A 231 5.38 30.87 1.33
N VAL A 232 4.39 29.97 1.43
CA VAL A 232 2.96 30.28 1.36
C VAL A 232 2.27 29.98 2.69
N THR A 233 1.06 30.49 2.87
CA THR A 233 0.30 30.37 4.11
C THR A 233 -1.11 29.83 3.86
N VAL A 234 -1.55 28.92 4.72
CA VAL A 234 -2.94 28.44 4.77
C VAL A 234 -3.61 28.94 6.04
N VAL A 235 -4.81 29.47 5.91
CA VAL A 235 -5.65 29.89 7.04
C VAL A 235 -6.58 28.75 7.42
N VAL A 236 -6.70 28.47 8.72
CA VAL A 236 -7.65 27.53 9.28
C VAL A 236 -8.65 28.30 10.15
N LEU A 237 -9.95 28.15 9.87
CA LEU A 237 -11.01 28.74 10.68
C LEU A 237 -11.67 27.62 11.48
N ASP A 238 -11.40 27.52 12.79
CA ASP A 238 -11.79 26.34 13.59
C ASP A 238 -11.89 26.63 15.10
N THR A 239 -11.74 25.62 15.98
CA THR A 239 -11.84 25.67 17.45
C THR A 239 -10.60 26.23 18.16
N GLY A 240 -9.54 26.52 17.42
CA GLY A 240 -8.23 26.91 17.95
C GLY A 240 -7.13 25.96 17.48
N ILE A 241 -5.88 26.30 17.80
CA ILE A 241 -4.71 25.46 17.56
C ILE A 241 -3.88 25.35 18.84
N ASP A 242 -3.27 24.20 19.08
CA ASP A 242 -2.23 24.12 20.11
C ASP A 242 -0.99 24.91 19.67
N LEU A 243 -0.81 26.07 20.30
CA LEU A 243 0.19 27.05 19.90
C LEU A 243 1.61 26.50 20.06
N ASP A 244 1.86 25.61 21.01
CA ASP A 244 3.16 25.01 21.35
C ASP A 244 3.32 23.59 20.76
N HIS A 245 2.44 23.17 19.87
CA HIS A 245 2.53 21.79 19.39
C HIS A 245 3.77 21.59 18.48
N PRO A 246 4.69 20.66 18.81
CA PRO A 246 5.95 20.48 18.06
C PRO A 246 5.75 20.08 16.59
N ALA A 247 4.58 19.55 16.26
CA ALA A 247 4.18 19.28 14.89
C ALA A 247 4.12 20.54 14.01
N PHE A 248 4.01 21.75 14.57
CA PHE A 248 3.98 23.01 13.80
C PHE A 248 5.34 23.70 13.73
N GLY A 249 6.42 22.94 13.96
CA GLY A 249 7.79 23.44 13.95
C GLY A 249 8.28 23.82 15.35
N PRO A 250 9.59 24.12 15.47
CA PRO A 250 10.15 24.53 16.75
C PRO A 250 9.58 25.89 17.19
N ASP A 251 9.51 26.13 18.49
CA ASP A 251 9.46 27.47 19.07
C ASP A 251 10.91 27.94 19.31
N ALA A 252 11.59 28.38 18.25
CA ALA A 252 13.00 28.78 18.37
C ALA A 252 13.17 30.11 19.11
N ASN A 253 12.10 30.91 19.17
CA ASN A 253 12.13 32.25 19.74
C ASN A 253 11.69 32.27 21.22
N GLY A 254 11.05 31.20 21.70
CA GLY A 254 10.64 30.97 23.07
C GLY A 254 9.43 31.80 23.51
N ASP A 255 8.55 32.20 22.59
CA ASP A 255 7.34 32.97 22.88
C ASP A 255 6.12 32.12 23.22
N GLY A 256 6.29 30.79 23.30
CA GLY A 256 5.22 29.84 23.56
C GLY A 256 4.36 29.58 22.32
N ARG A 257 4.92 29.82 21.13
CA ARG A 257 4.27 29.56 19.86
C ARG A 257 5.25 28.93 18.87
N SER A 258 4.82 27.85 18.24
CA SER A 258 5.54 27.19 17.16
C SER A 258 5.74 28.14 15.97
N ASP A 259 6.96 28.22 15.45
CA ASP A 259 7.36 29.28 14.51
C ASP A 259 6.61 29.24 13.17
N ARG A 260 6.00 28.12 12.78
CA ARG A 260 5.16 28.07 11.56
C ARG A 260 3.73 28.54 11.80
N ILE A 261 3.31 28.78 13.05
CA ILE A 261 2.04 29.44 13.37
C ILE A 261 2.25 30.96 13.31
N VAL A 262 2.14 31.53 12.10
CA VAL A 262 2.52 32.93 11.86
C VAL A 262 1.50 33.95 12.36
N ALA A 263 0.24 33.53 12.57
CA ALA A 263 -0.75 34.29 13.31
C ALA A 263 -1.80 33.35 13.92
N ALA A 264 -2.36 33.72 15.07
CA ALA A 264 -3.45 32.98 15.68
C ALA A 264 -4.31 33.94 16.51
N LEU A 265 -5.60 34.01 16.19
CA LEU A 265 -6.51 35.06 16.67
C LEU A 265 -7.86 34.45 17.09
N ASP A 266 -8.39 34.91 18.22
CA ASP A 266 -9.72 34.53 18.73
C ASP A 266 -10.78 35.53 18.25
N PHE A 267 -11.79 35.04 17.51
CA PHE A 267 -12.96 35.81 17.09
C PHE A 267 -14.21 35.45 17.90
N THR A 268 -14.14 34.49 18.80
CA THR A 268 -15.29 33.95 19.52
C THR A 268 -15.80 34.87 20.62
N GLY A 269 -16.87 34.44 21.28
CA GLY A 269 -17.39 35.08 22.48
C GLY A 269 -16.53 34.79 23.72
N GLU A 270 -15.63 33.80 23.67
CA GLU A 270 -14.80 33.39 24.81
C GLU A 270 -13.86 34.52 25.26
N ASN A 271 -13.34 35.32 24.31
CA ASN A 271 -12.52 36.52 24.55
C ASN A 271 -11.41 36.30 25.57
N ASP A 272 -10.81 35.12 25.56
CA ASP A 272 -9.71 34.77 26.45
C ASP A 272 -8.35 35.34 25.97
N GLY A 273 -8.34 35.93 24.78
CA GLY A 273 -7.18 36.58 24.17
C GLY A 273 -6.20 35.62 23.50
N THR A 274 -6.56 34.35 23.32
CA THR A 274 -5.69 33.33 22.69
C THR A 274 -6.48 32.38 21.81
N ALA A 275 -5.94 32.00 20.66
CA ALA A 275 -6.53 30.96 19.81
C ALA A 275 -6.06 29.55 20.24
N GLN A 276 -5.87 29.32 21.55
CA GLN A 276 -5.42 28.03 22.07
C GLN A 276 -6.57 27.04 21.96
N ASP A 277 -6.33 25.92 21.30
CA ASP A 277 -7.35 24.88 21.16
C ASP A 277 -7.74 24.26 22.51
N ARG A 278 -9.03 24.01 22.67
CA ARG A 278 -9.64 23.36 23.84
C ARG A 278 -10.60 22.24 23.47
N ASN A 279 -10.66 21.91 22.18
CA ASN A 279 -11.57 20.91 21.63
C ASN A 279 -10.84 19.74 20.98
N ASP A 280 -9.60 19.95 20.49
CA ASP A 280 -8.77 19.03 19.69
C ASP A 280 -9.03 19.10 18.17
N HIS A 281 -10.22 19.53 17.74
CA HIS A 281 -10.60 19.56 16.32
C HIS A 281 -9.69 20.47 15.48
N GLY A 282 -9.54 21.74 15.86
CA GLY A 282 -8.75 22.70 15.09
C GLY A 282 -7.24 22.37 15.05
N SER A 283 -6.69 21.76 16.10
CA SER A 283 -5.32 21.23 16.10
C SER A 283 -5.17 20.05 15.14
N ASN A 284 -6.12 19.11 15.14
CA ASN A 284 -6.14 17.98 14.22
C ASN A 284 -6.23 18.46 12.76
N VAL A 285 -7.20 19.33 12.45
CA VAL A 285 -7.39 19.93 11.11
C VAL A 285 -6.12 20.66 10.64
N SER A 286 -5.52 21.51 11.49
CA SER A 286 -4.29 22.24 11.14
C SER A 286 -3.11 21.31 10.87
N SER A 287 -3.02 20.19 11.60
CA SER A 287 -1.94 19.21 11.44
C SER A 287 -2.03 18.42 10.14
N ILE A 288 -3.24 18.13 9.63
CA ILE A 288 -3.42 17.48 8.33
C ILE A 288 -2.85 18.35 7.20
N ILE A 289 -2.99 19.67 7.32
CA ILE A 289 -2.43 20.62 6.35
C ILE A 289 -0.92 20.64 6.44
N GLY A 290 -0.36 20.81 7.64
CA GLY A 290 1.03 21.24 7.79
C GLY A 290 1.78 20.67 8.97
N SER A 291 1.47 19.49 9.50
CA SER A 291 2.32 18.83 10.49
C SER A 291 3.70 18.49 9.91
N SER A 292 4.76 18.70 10.69
CA SER A 292 6.12 18.23 10.43
C SER A 292 6.49 16.99 11.27
N ASP A 293 5.54 16.43 12.03
CA ASP A 293 5.76 15.19 12.76
C ASP A 293 5.70 14.00 11.79
N PRO A 294 6.75 13.18 11.67
CA PRO A 294 6.77 12.06 10.74
C PRO A 294 5.71 10.98 11.05
N ARG A 295 5.14 10.97 12.27
CA ARG A 295 4.06 10.05 12.66
C ARG A 295 2.70 10.48 12.14
N PHE A 296 2.52 11.71 11.69
CA PHE A 296 1.29 12.23 11.07
C PHE A 296 1.69 13.43 10.23
N LEU A 297 2.49 13.18 9.20
CA LEU A 297 3.10 14.20 8.37
C LEU A 297 2.01 14.88 7.54
N GLY A 298 1.81 16.18 7.74
CA GLY A 298 0.77 16.93 7.03
C GLY A 298 1.08 17.01 5.54
N VAL A 299 0.08 17.29 4.70
CA VAL A 299 0.23 17.34 3.24
C VAL A 299 1.33 18.32 2.79
N ALA A 300 1.42 19.47 3.45
CA ALA A 300 2.37 20.55 3.18
C ALA A 300 3.20 20.88 4.44
N PRO A 301 4.20 20.06 4.81
CA PRO A 301 4.90 20.16 6.10
C PRO A 301 5.76 21.42 6.26
N GLY A 302 6.05 22.14 5.17
CA GLY A 302 6.78 23.42 5.18
C GLY A 302 5.88 24.66 5.23
N VAL A 303 4.56 24.49 5.20
CA VAL A 303 3.61 25.61 5.12
C VAL A 303 3.54 26.42 6.41
N ASN A 304 3.29 27.72 6.27
CA ASN A 304 2.88 28.57 7.38
C ASN A 304 1.39 28.41 7.64
N ILE A 305 1.00 28.43 8.91
CA ILE A 305 -0.37 28.28 9.36
C ILE A 305 -0.81 29.58 10.03
N ILE A 306 -1.98 30.08 9.62
CA ILE A 306 -2.73 31.07 10.39
C ILE A 306 -3.96 30.38 10.95
N HIS A 307 -4.17 30.44 12.26
CA HIS A 307 -5.36 29.85 12.87
C HIS A 307 -6.30 30.92 13.42
N LEU A 308 -7.51 31.01 12.88
CA LEU A 308 -8.53 31.94 13.33
C LEU A 308 -9.60 31.15 14.07
N GLN A 309 -9.62 31.26 15.39
CA GLN A 309 -10.62 30.57 16.19
C GLN A 309 -11.98 31.25 15.99
N VAL A 310 -12.92 30.51 15.40
CA VAL A 310 -14.31 30.94 15.13
C VAL A 310 -15.35 30.01 15.77
N LEU A 311 -14.89 28.88 16.29
CA LEU A 311 -15.66 27.94 17.10
C LEU A 311 -15.17 27.99 18.56
N GLU A 312 -16.11 27.94 19.50
CA GLU A 312 -15.86 27.87 20.93
C GLU A 312 -15.42 26.45 21.33
N ALA A 313 -14.99 26.24 22.58
CA ALA A 313 -14.46 24.95 23.03
C ALA A 313 -15.45 23.77 22.89
N ASN A 314 -16.75 24.05 22.74
CA ASN A 314 -17.80 23.07 22.49
C ASN A 314 -18.05 22.74 21.00
N GLY A 315 -17.23 23.27 20.08
CA GLY A 315 -17.41 23.12 18.63
C GLY A 315 -18.47 24.05 18.02
N GLY A 316 -19.19 24.82 18.84
CA GLY A 316 -20.22 25.74 18.40
C GLY A 316 -19.66 27.09 17.97
N GLY A 317 -20.25 27.71 16.96
CA GLY A 317 -19.84 29.03 16.48
C GLY A 317 -21.02 29.89 16.01
N SER A 318 -20.70 31.12 15.61
CA SER A 318 -21.64 32.03 14.98
C SER A 318 -21.08 32.45 13.62
N PHE A 319 -21.93 32.51 12.60
CA PHE A 319 -21.52 33.02 11.29
C PHE A 319 -21.01 34.46 11.35
N GLY A 320 -21.40 35.26 12.36
CA GLY A 320 -20.80 36.57 12.60
C GLY A 320 -19.34 36.53 13.09
N TYR A 321 -18.86 35.40 13.61
CA TYR A 321 -17.45 35.18 13.95
C TYR A 321 -16.68 34.83 12.68
N VAL A 322 -17.22 33.88 11.90
CA VAL A 322 -16.69 33.46 10.60
C VAL A 322 -16.56 34.65 9.65
N GLU A 323 -17.60 35.47 9.55
CA GLU A 323 -17.63 36.70 8.74
C GLU A 323 -16.45 37.64 9.05
N ARG A 324 -16.26 37.98 10.33
CA ARG A 324 -15.17 38.86 10.75
C ARG A 324 -13.80 38.23 10.52
N ALA A 325 -13.69 36.91 10.64
CA ALA A 325 -12.46 36.18 10.35
C ALA A 325 -12.15 36.18 8.85
N LEU A 326 -13.12 35.93 7.96
CA LEU A 326 -12.94 35.99 6.52
C LEU A 326 -12.59 37.42 6.05
N GLN A 327 -13.20 38.45 6.63
CA GLN A 327 -12.81 39.84 6.39
C GLN A 327 -11.35 40.11 6.78
N TRP A 328 -10.89 39.51 7.89
CA TRP A 328 -9.49 39.58 8.29
C TRP A 328 -8.60 38.87 7.27
N VAL A 329 -9.00 37.70 6.75
CA VAL A 329 -8.24 36.98 5.70
C VAL A 329 -8.07 37.85 4.47
N VAL A 330 -9.15 38.43 3.94
CA VAL A 330 -9.10 39.30 2.75
C VAL A 330 -8.17 40.50 2.98
N GLN A 331 -8.21 41.11 4.16
CA GLN A 331 -7.38 42.27 4.50
C GLN A 331 -5.89 41.93 4.66
N ASN A 332 -5.56 40.70 5.04
CA ASN A 332 -4.21 40.28 5.38
C ASN A 332 -3.58 39.33 4.34
N ALA A 333 -4.32 38.94 3.30
CA ALA A 333 -3.89 38.00 2.27
C ALA A 333 -2.50 38.27 1.70
N ALA A 334 -2.26 39.49 1.23
CA ALA A 334 -0.99 39.88 0.64
C ALA A 334 0.15 39.99 1.67
N ALA A 335 -0.16 40.28 2.94
CA ALA A 335 0.86 40.44 3.98
C ALA A 335 1.45 39.10 4.43
N TYR A 336 0.65 38.04 4.37
CA TYR A 336 1.05 36.70 4.80
C TYR A 336 1.20 35.69 3.64
N ASN A 337 1.09 36.11 2.37
CA ASN A 337 1.08 35.19 1.22
C ASN A 337 0.05 34.07 1.38
N ILE A 338 -1.20 34.45 1.72
CA ILE A 338 -2.29 33.49 1.91
C ILE A 338 -2.71 32.93 0.56
N VAL A 339 -2.66 31.61 0.41
CA VAL A 339 -3.06 30.91 -0.83
C VAL A 339 -4.29 30.03 -0.65
N ALA A 340 -4.59 29.62 0.58
CA ALA A 340 -5.78 28.83 0.88
C ALA A 340 -6.40 29.22 2.22
N ALA A 341 -7.68 28.94 2.36
CA ALA A 341 -8.41 28.95 3.62
C ALA A 341 -9.24 27.68 3.76
N ASN A 342 -9.18 27.04 4.92
CA ASN A 342 -9.91 25.83 5.24
C ASN A 342 -10.98 26.11 6.30
N LEU A 343 -12.22 25.75 5.99
CA LEU A 343 -13.37 25.79 6.89
C LEU A 343 -13.88 24.35 7.07
N SER A 344 -13.34 23.65 8.06
CA SER A 344 -13.82 22.33 8.49
C SER A 344 -15.04 22.47 9.39
N LEU A 345 -16.05 23.21 8.91
CA LEU A 345 -17.26 23.55 9.66
C LEU A 345 -18.42 23.80 8.69
N GLY A 346 -19.65 23.70 9.18
CA GLY A 346 -20.83 24.00 8.38
C GLY A 346 -22.12 23.91 9.19
N PRO A 347 -23.22 24.47 8.68
CA PRO A 347 -24.55 24.21 9.23
C PRO A 347 -24.94 22.74 9.00
N GLY A 348 -25.76 22.20 9.91
CA GLY A 348 -26.38 20.88 9.73
C GLY A 348 -27.60 20.92 8.80
N ASP A 349 -27.45 21.48 7.60
CA ASP A 349 -28.44 21.42 6.53
C ASP A 349 -27.93 20.62 5.33
N ASN A 350 -28.83 20.35 4.37
CA ASN A 350 -28.52 19.57 3.17
C ASN A 350 -29.20 20.18 1.95
N VAL A 351 -28.43 20.85 1.11
CA VAL A 351 -28.87 21.50 -0.12
C VAL A 351 -28.19 20.85 -1.31
N ASN A 352 -28.93 20.69 -2.42
CA ASN A 352 -28.45 20.00 -3.61
C ASN A 352 -28.38 20.93 -4.84
N VAL A 353 -28.23 22.22 -4.60
CA VAL A 353 -28.17 23.26 -5.63
C VAL A 353 -27.15 24.31 -5.24
N ALA A 354 -26.30 24.70 -6.19
CA ALA A 354 -25.28 25.72 -5.95
C ALA A 354 -25.97 27.06 -5.68
N ALA A 355 -25.65 27.68 -4.55
CA ALA A 355 -26.25 28.93 -4.13
C ALA A 355 -25.28 29.72 -3.25
N PRO A 356 -25.23 31.06 -3.37
CA PRO A 356 -24.47 31.89 -2.45
C PRO A 356 -24.84 31.59 -0.99
N SER A 357 -23.83 31.53 -0.12
CA SER A 357 -24.00 31.28 1.31
C SER A 357 -25.08 32.21 1.90
N PRO A 358 -26.13 31.67 2.54
CA PRO A 358 -27.25 32.48 3.03
C PRO A 358 -26.91 33.28 4.30
N PHE A 359 -25.69 33.15 4.82
CA PHE A 359 -25.26 33.73 6.09
C PHE A 359 -24.52 35.07 5.95
N GLY A 360 -24.46 35.62 4.73
CA GLY A 360 -23.75 36.86 4.44
C GLY A 360 -22.23 36.70 4.36
N LEU A 361 -21.75 35.50 3.99
CA LEU A 361 -20.32 35.18 3.82
C LEU A 361 -19.91 35.15 2.33
N ALA A 362 -20.90 35.21 1.42
CA ALA A 362 -20.71 34.97 0.00
C ALA A 362 -19.86 36.07 -0.66
N ASP A 363 -19.95 37.31 -0.18
CA ASP A 363 -19.10 38.41 -0.65
C ASP A 363 -17.65 38.26 -0.22
N GLU A 364 -17.38 37.77 0.98
CA GLU A 364 -16.04 37.42 1.46
C GLU A 364 -15.46 36.24 0.67
N PHE A 365 -16.24 35.18 0.42
CA PHE A 365 -15.79 34.07 -0.44
C PHE A 365 -15.48 34.54 -1.86
N ALA A 366 -16.34 35.36 -2.46
CA ALA A 366 -16.09 35.95 -3.77
C ALA A 366 -14.85 36.86 -3.78
N ALA A 367 -14.60 37.60 -2.70
CA ALA A 367 -13.42 38.45 -2.54
C ALA A 367 -12.13 37.62 -2.40
N MET A 368 -12.16 36.53 -1.64
CA MET A 368 -11.05 35.59 -1.50
C MET A 368 -10.75 34.88 -2.82
N PHE A 369 -11.78 34.39 -3.50
CA PHE A 369 -11.67 33.80 -4.84
C PHE A 369 -11.01 34.77 -5.82
N SER A 370 -11.47 36.04 -5.84
CA SER A 370 -10.91 37.10 -6.69
C SER A 370 -9.47 37.47 -6.32
N ALA A 371 -9.08 37.26 -5.06
CA ALA A 371 -7.71 37.48 -4.57
C ALA A 371 -6.77 36.28 -4.84
N GLY A 372 -7.28 35.21 -5.47
CA GLY A 372 -6.49 34.02 -5.78
C GLY A 372 -6.42 33.00 -4.64
N ILE A 373 -7.25 33.14 -3.61
CA ILE A 373 -7.26 32.26 -2.43
C ILE A 373 -8.27 31.14 -2.68
N VAL A 374 -7.80 29.89 -2.60
CA VAL A 374 -8.68 28.71 -2.68
C VAL A 374 -9.34 28.49 -1.32
N THR A 375 -10.66 28.40 -1.30
CA THR A 375 -11.41 28.12 -0.07
C THR A 375 -11.93 26.70 -0.09
N THR A 376 -11.51 25.87 0.87
CA THR A 376 -12.00 24.49 1.06
C THR A 376 -13.00 24.46 2.20
N VAL A 377 -14.13 23.78 1.98
CA VAL A 377 -15.20 23.68 2.99
C VAL A 377 -15.65 22.23 3.11
N ALA A 378 -15.77 21.74 4.34
CA ALA A 378 -16.31 20.41 4.60
C ALA A 378 -17.77 20.31 4.13
N THR A 379 -18.14 19.25 3.38
CA THR A 379 -19.50 19.11 2.86
C THR A 379 -20.54 18.77 3.92
N GLY A 380 -20.12 18.29 5.10
CA GLY A 380 -20.99 17.92 6.23
C GLY A 380 -21.08 16.40 6.43
N ASN A 381 -21.55 15.97 7.62
CA ASN A 381 -21.49 14.58 8.07
C ASN A 381 -22.88 13.94 8.31
N ASP A 382 -23.95 14.54 7.80
CA ASP A 382 -25.33 14.11 8.05
C ASP A 382 -25.95 13.27 6.91
N TYR A 383 -25.15 12.68 6.01
CA TYR A 383 -25.69 11.94 4.86
C TYR A 383 -26.60 10.79 5.29
N HIS A 384 -26.21 10.02 6.31
CA HIS A 384 -27.04 8.97 6.89
C HIS A 384 -28.37 9.48 7.46
N THR A 385 -28.39 10.70 8.02
CA THR A 385 -29.62 11.32 8.51
C THR A 385 -30.55 11.70 7.36
N TYR A 386 -30.01 12.25 6.27
CA TYR A 386 -30.79 12.75 5.15
C TYR A 386 -31.19 11.69 4.13
N GLN A 387 -30.35 10.67 3.93
CA GLN A 387 -30.53 9.63 2.91
C GLN A 387 -30.70 10.22 1.51
N ALA A 388 -30.02 11.34 1.22
CA ALA A 388 -30.19 12.10 0.00
C ALA A 388 -28.95 12.96 -0.33
N ALA A 389 -28.66 13.08 -1.62
CA ALA A 389 -27.58 13.90 -2.13
C ALA A 389 -27.72 15.40 -1.78
N GLY A 390 -26.61 16.00 -1.40
CA GLY A 390 -26.45 17.43 -1.14
C GLY A 390 -25.23 17.72 -0.26
N HIS A 391 -25.00 19.00 0.04
CA HIS A 391 -23.97 19.52 0.94
C HIS A 391 -24.59 20.43 2.00
N ALA A 392 -23.85 20.73 3.05
CA ALA A 392 -24.13 21.88 3.90
C ALA A 392 -24.11 23.16 3.05
N SER A 393 -25.02 24.09 3.33
CA SER A 393 -25.22 25.30 2.51
C SER A 393 -24.00 26.21 2.45
N LEU A 394 -23.05 26.07 3.39
CA LEU A 394 -21.76 26.75 3.33
C LEU A 394 -20.86 26.20 2.22
N ALA A 395 -20.83 24.87 2.05
CA ALA A 395 -20.05 24.19 1.02
C ALA A 395 -20.71 24.22 -0.37
N ALA A 396 -21.98 24.63 -0.45
CA ALA A 396 -22.71 24.80 -1.71
C ALA A 396 -22.49 26.18 -2.37
N ASP A 397 -21.67 27.06 -1.78
CA ASP A 397 -21.32 28.36 -2.37
C ASP A 397 -20.44 28.15 -3.63
N PRO A 398 -20.75 28.81 -4.76
CA PRO A 398 -20.00 28.61 -6.00
C PRO A 398 -18.54 29.12 -5.97
N ASN A 399 -18.12 29.85 -4.93
CA ASN A 399 -16.76 30.37 -4.80
C ASN A 399 -15.87 29.50 -3.88
N VAL A 400 -16.37 28.35 -3.43
CA VAL A 400 -15.63 27.43 -2.55
C VAL A 400 -15.59 26.03 -3.14
N ILE A 401 -14.65 25.20 -2.68
CA ILE A 401 -14.56 23.79 -3.03
C ILE A 401 -15.13 22.97 -1.87
N GLY A 402 -16.26 22.31 -2.11
CA GLY A 402 -16.87 21.37 -1.17
C GLY A 402 -16.13 20.03 -1.16
N VAL A 403 -15.58 19.65 0.00
CA VAL A 403 -14.78 18.42 0.17
C VAL A 403 -15.52 17.37 1.01
N GLY A 404 -15.79 16.21 0.40
CA GLY A 404 -16.35 15.02 1.03
C GLY A 404 -15.28 14.02 1.46
N ALA A 405 -15.69 13.00 2.22
CA ALA A 405 -14.78 12.04 2.86
C ALA A 405 -14.85 10.65 2.22
N ALA A 406 -13.67 10.05 2.02
CA ALA A 406 -13.48 8.64 1.72
C ALA A 406 -12.54 7.99 2.77
N TYR A 407 -12.56 6.67 2.83
CA TYR A 407 -11.64 5.87 3.63
C TYR A 407 -10.25 5.80 2.97
N SER A 408 -9.19 5.85 3.78
CA SER A 408 -7.81 5.70 3.31
C SER A 408 -7.32 4.26 3.23
N GLY A 409 -8.08 3.32 3.79
CA GLY A 409 -7.68 1.93 3.99
C GLY A 409 -8.85 1.10 4.52
N ASP A 410 -8.58 -0.17 4.79
CA ASP A 410 -9.52 -1.07 5.47
C ASP A 410 -9.32 -0.96 6.99
N PHE A 411 -10.38 -0.57 7.69
CA PHE A 411 -10.48 -0.41 9.14
C PHE A 411 -11.50 -1.38 9.75
N GLY A 412 -11.93 -2.39 8.97
CA GLY A 412 -13.01 -3.28 9.34
C GLY A 412 -14.37 -2.59 9.39
N ARG A 413 -15.28 -3.14 10.18
CA ARG A 413 -16.63 -2.62 10.33
C ARG A 413 -16.65 -1.39 11.23
N MET A 414 -17.23 -0.29 10.73
CA MET A 414 -17.32 0.99 11.44
C MET A 414 -18.77 1.35 11.80
N GLU A 415 -18.96 1.82 13.03
CA GLU A 415 -20.21 2.41 13.49
C GLU A 415 -19.97 3.85 13.95
N TRP A 416 -20.73 4.77 13.39
CA TRP A 416 -20.66 6.20 13.69
C TRP A 416 -21.91 6.67 14.45
N GLY A 417 -21.79 7.84 15.05
CA GLY A 417 -22.87 8.50 15.78
C GLY A 417 -24.12 8.67 14.93
N GLY A 418 -25.29 8.61 15.58
CA GLY A 418 -26.56 8.70 14.86
C GLY A 418 -26.98 7.42 14.12
N GLY A 419 -26.20 6.34 14.25
CA GLY A 419 -26.55 5.01 13.73
C GLY A 419 -26.08 4.74 12.31
N ALA A 420 -25.15 5.54 11.79
CA ALA A 420 -24.54 5.31 10.49
C ALA A 420 -23.52 4.17 10.59
N ILE A 421 -23.53 3.24 9.64
CA ILE A 421 -22.75 2.00 9.70
C ILE A 421 -22.12 1.74 8.34
N ASP A 422 -20.81 1.56 8.32
CA ASP A 422 -20.08 0.91 7.22
C ASP A 422 -19.78 -0.53 7.66
N ASN A 423 -20.43 -1.54 7.07
CA ASN A 423 -20.18 -2.95 7.41
C ASN A 423 -18.80 -3.41 6.95
N THR A 424 -18.27 -2.79 5.89
CA THR A 424 -16.90 -2.99 5.42
C THR A 424 -16.29 -1.64 5.04
N THR A 425 -14.98 -1.50 5.20
CA THR A 425 -14.23 -0.31 4.80
C THR A 425 -13.05 -0.74 3.94
N ALA A 426 -12.59 0.13 3.05
CA ALA A 426 -11.41 -0.09 2.23
C ALA A 426 -10.95 1.27 1.69
N ALA A 427 -9.72 1.34 1.20
CA ALA A 427 -9.25 2.53 0.48
C ALA A 427 -10.23 2.87 -0.65
N ASP A 428 -10.48 4.18 -0.83
CA ASP A 428 -11.36 4.71 -1.88
C ASP A 428 -12.86 4.40 -1.73
N ARG A 429 -13.32 3.86 -0.60
CA ARG A 429 -14.75 3.78 -0.27
C ARG A 429 -15.28 5.06 0.33
N LEU A 430 -16.45 5.51 -0.10
CA LEU A 430 -17.09 6.69 0.48
C LEU A 430 -17.55 6.39 1.91
N THR A 431 -17.50 7.39 2.79
CA THR A 431 -17.97 7.19 4.16
C THR A 431 -19.50 7.27 4.24
N VAL A 432 -20.11 6.41 5.06
CA VAL A 432 -21.56 6.42 5.31
C VAL A 432 -22.11 7.79 5.77
N PHE A 433 -21.29 8.58 6.48
CA PHE A 433 -21.70 9.87 7.04
C PHE A 433 -21.51 11.04 6.05
N GLY A 434 -20.58 10.95 5.10
CA GLY A 434 -20.12 12.09 4.30
C GLY A 434 -21.17 12.60 3.32
N GLN A 435 -21.60 13.86 3.48
CA GLN A 435 -22.52 14.51 2.54
C GLN A 435 -21.87 14.65 1.16
N ARG A 436 -22.63 14.31 0.12
CA ARG A 436 -22.13 14.15 -1.25
C ARG A 436 -23.22 14.50 -2.26
N SER A 437 -22.81 15.12 -3.35
CA SER A 437 -23.66 15.56 -4.45
C SER A 437 -22.89 15.68 -5.75
N GLY A 438 -23.37 14.98 -6.78
CA GLY A 438 -22.85 15.16 -8.14
C GLY A 438 -23.29 16.49 -8.78
N ALA A 439 -24.38 17.10 -8.31
CA ALA A 439 -24.86 18.40 -8.79
C ALA A 439 -24.01 19.58 -8.28
N LEU A 440 -23.33 19.38 -7.15
CA LEU A 440 -22.41 20.32 -6.53
C LEU A 440 -20.93 19.90 -6.72
N GLU A 441 -20.68 18.88 -7.56
CA GLU A 441 -19.34 18.41 -7.92
C GLU A 441 -18.44 18.12 -6.71
N THR A 442 -18.90 17.27 -5.79
CA THR A 442 -18.14 16.90 -4.57
C THR A 442 -16.73 16.41 -4.92
N LEU A 443 -15.72 17.05 -4.35
CA LEU A 443 -14.34 16.58 -4.39
C LEU A 443 -14.09 15.70 -3.16
N LEU A 444 -13.46 14.54 -3.32
CA LEU A 444 -13.19 13.60 -2.24
C LEU A 444 -11.73 13.64 -1.82
N ALA A 445 -11.51 13.46 -0.52
CA ALA A 445 -10.21 13.23 0.09
C ALA A 445 -10.35 12.31 1.31
N PRO A 446 -9.26 11.75 1.84
CA PRO A 446 -9.27 10.94 3.05
C PRO A 446 -9.87 11.71 4.23
N GLY A 447 -10.90 11.14 4.86
CA GLY A 447 -11.60 11.83 5.96
C GLY A 447 -12.02 10.93 7.12
N ALA A 448 -11.85 9.61 7.04
CA ALA A 448 -12.16 8.71 8.14
C ALA A 448 -10.89 8.27 8.88
N LEU A 449 -10.90 8.35 10.21
CA LEU A 449 -9.83 7.87 11.10
C LEU A 449 -8.46 8.49 10.80
N ILE A 450 -8.42 9.80 10.64
CA ILE A 450 -7.20 10.56 10.36
C ILE A 450 -6.50 10.94 11.67
N GLN A 451 -5.25 10.50 11.81
CA GLN A 451 -4.37 10.89 12.90
C GLN A 451 -3.89 12.34 12.71
N GLY A 452 -3.93 13.13 13.77
CA GLY A 452 -3.45 14.52 13.78
C GLY A 452 -3.11 15.01 15.18
N ALA A 453 -2.64 16.25 15.31
CA ALA A 453 -2.25 16.86 16.58
C ALA A 453 -3.43 16.96 17.56
N ASN A 454 -3.15 16.74 18.85
CA ASN A 454 -4.10 16.93 19.95
C ASN A 454 -3.90 18.33 20.58
N ALA A 455 -4.95 18.98 21.11
CA ALA A 455 -4.86 20.34 21.63
C ALA A 455 -4.07 20.48 22.94
N GLN A 456 -3.69 19.37 23.57
CA GLN A 456 -2.87 19.32 24.78
C GLN A 456 -1.53 18.60 24.56
N GLY A 457 -1.10 18.47 23.30
CA GLY A 457 0.10 17.75 22.90
C GLY A 457 -0.15 16.30 22.51
N GLY A 458 0.68 15.75 21.62
CA GLY A 458 0.59 14.36 21.16
C GLY A 458 -0.25 14.23 19.89
N SER A 459 -1.05 13.17 19.77
CA SER A 459 -1.91 12.96 18.60
C SER A 459 -3.27 12.37 18.98
N THR A 460 -4.27 12.58 18.12
CA THR A 460 -5.62 12.02 18.24
C THR A 460 -6.13 11.57 16.86
N PHE A 461 -7.08 10.63 16.83
CA PHE A 461 -7.75 10.17 15.61
C PHE A 461 -9.13 10.81 15.51
N GLN A 462 -9.45 11.38 14.36
CA GLN A 462 -10.77 11.98 14.10
C GLN A 462 -11.30 11.54 12.73
N GLY A 463 -12.62 11.61 12.55
CA GLY A 463 -13.28 11.21 11.31
C GLY A 463 -14.41 12.16 10.95
N GLY A 464 -14.40 12.64 9.71
CA GLY A 464 -15.33 13.63 9.20
C GLY A 464 -14.91 14.18 7.83
N THR A 465 -15.85 14.81 7.14
CA THR A 465 -15.53 15.71 6.02
C THR A 465 -14.65 16.88 6.47
N SER A 466 -14.67 17.19 7.78
CA SER A 466 -13.74 18.08 8.49
C SER A 466 -12.28 17.66 8.38
N GLN A 467 -11.97 16.36 8.28
CA GLN A 467 -10.61 15.85 8.07
C GLN A 467 -10.26 15.75 6.58
N ALA A 468 -11.26 15.63 5.70
CA ALA A 468 -11.05 15.60 4.25
C ALA A 468 -10.68 16.99 3.68
N ALA A 469 -11.40 18.05 4.09
CA ALA A 469 -11.15 19.42 3.64
C ALA A 469 -9.69 19.90 3.78
N PRO A 470 -9.00 19.69 4.92
CA PRO A 470 -7.61 20.13 5.09
C PRO A 470 -6.60 19.39 4.21
N HIS A 471 -6.89 18.16 3.76
CA HIS A 471 -6.02 17.49 2.78
C HIS A 471 -5.96 18.30 1.47
N VAL A 472 -7.13 18.78 1.00
CA VAL A 472 -7.21 19.62 -0.20
C VAL A 472 -6.57 20.99 0.04
N ALA A 473 -6.76 21.59 1.22
CA ALA A 473 -6.11 22.86 1.57
C ALA A 473 -4.58 22.76 1.56
N GLY A 474 -4.03 21.65 2.08
CA GLY A 474 -2.60 21.36 1.99
C GLY A 474 -2.14 21.13 0.55
N LEU A 475 -2.94 20.44 -0.27
CA LEU A 475 -2.66 20.27 -1.70
C LEU A 475 -2.58 21.60 -2.43
N VAL A 476 -3.38 22.60 -2.06
CA VAL A 476 -3.24 23.96 -2.61
C VAL A 476 -1.84 24.49 -2.33
N ALA A 477 -1.32 24.41 -1.10
CA ALA A 477 0.02 24.93 -0.79
C ALA A 477 1.12 24.24 -1.61
N VAL A 478 1.04 22.92 -1.77
CA VAL A 478 1.95 22.12 -2.61
C VAL A 478 1.82 22.52 -4.09
N ALA A 479 0.60 22.60 -4.61
CA ALA A 479 0.31 23.02 -5.98
C ALA A 479 0.86 24.41 -6.29
N GLN A 480 0.77 25.34 -5.33
CA GLN A 480 1.28 26.70 -5.49
C GLN A 480 2.81 26.74 -5.55
N ASN A 481 3.52 25.90 -4.79
CA ASN A 481 4.97 25.73 -4.96
C ASN A 481 5.33 25.21 -6.36
N ILE A 482 4.63 24.18 -6.83
CA ILE A 482 4.85 23.60 -8.17
C ILE A 482 4.55 24.65 -9.25
N ALA A 483 3.41 25.34 -9.17
CA ALA A 483 3.04 26.38 -10.12
C ALA A 483 4.04 27.53 -10.13
N GLN A 484 4.50 27.96 -8.96
CA GLN A 484 5.54 28.99 -8.88
C GLN A 484 6.85 28.53 -9.53
N GLN A 485 7.21 27.25 -9.41
CA GLN A 485 8.40 26.66 -10.01
C GLN A 485 8.29 26.52 -11.54
N TYR A 486 7.17 26.00 -12.05
CA TYR A 486 7.01 25.62 -13.46
C TYR A 486 6.28 26.66 -14.31
N LEU A 487 5.38 27.45 -13.71
CA LEU A 487 4.61 28.51 -14.39
C LEU A 487 5.16 29.91 -14.08
N GLY A 488 6.01 30.05 -13.05
CA GLY A 488 6.50 31.36 -12.59
C GLY A 488 5.45 32.21 -11.89
N ARG A 489 4.25 31.65 -11.63
CA ARG A 489 3.11 32.31 -11.00
C ARG A 489 2.30 31.31 -10.18
N LEU A 490 1.47 31.84 -9.30
CA LEU A 490 0.45 31.07 -8.58
C LEU A 490 -0.71 30.67 -9.52
N LEU A 491 -1.37 29.57 -9.21
CA LEU A 491 -2.64 29.16 -9.79
C LEU A 491 -3.77 30.05 -9.25
N THR A 492 -4.71 30.39 -10.12
CA THR A 492 -6.02 30.88 -9.71
C THR A 492 -6.87 29.73 -9.13
N PRO A 493 -7.92 30.01 -8.35
CA PRO A 493 -8.80 28.98 -7.83
C PRO A 493 -9.44 28.11 -8.91
N THR A 494 -9.83 28.69 -10.04
CA THR A 494 -10.35 27.94 -11.19
C THR A 494 -9.30 27.00 -11.79
N GLU A 495 -8.06 27.46 -11.96
CA GLU A 495 -6.99 26.60 -12.46
C GLU A 495 -6.67 25.47 -11.48
N PHE A 496 -6.62 25.78 -10.18
CA PHE A 496 -6.42 24.76 -9.14
C PHE A 496 -7.51 23.69 -9.20
N GLU A 497 -8.78 24.11 -9.20
CA GLU A 497 -9.92 23.19 -9.28
C GLU A 497 -9.87 22.35 -10.58
N GLN A 498 -9.51 22.96 -11.70
CA GLN A 498 -9.34 22.25 -12.96
C GLN A 498 -8.24 21.18 -12.88
N VAL A 499 -7.06 21.50 -12.34
CA VAL A 499 -5.95 20.54 -12.29
C VAL A 499 -6.22 19.37 -11.36
N VAL A 500 -6.89 19.59 -10.22
CA VAL A 500 -7.22 18.49 -9.30
C VAL A 500 -8.35 17.60 -9.82
N ARG A 501 -9.20 18.08 -10.74
CA ARG A 501 -10.31 17.29 -11.34
C ARG A 501 -9.95 16.58 -12.65
N THR A 502 -9.09 17.18 -13.48
CA THR A 502 -8.82 16.71 -14.86
C THR A 502 -8.30 15.27 -14.91
N ASN A 503 -7.55 14.85 -13.89
CA ASN A 503 -6.99 13.50 -13.78
C ASN A 503 -7.25 12.89 -12.39
N ALA A 504 -8.33 13.32 -11.72
CA ALA A 504 -8.75 12.73 -10.45
C ALA A 504 -9.06 11.24 -10.61
N VAL A 505 -8.87 10.47 -9.53
CA VAL A 505 -9.38 9.10 -9.49
C VAL A 505 -10.89 9.15 -9.30
N ARG A 506 -11.60 8.32 -10.06
CA ARG A 506 -13.06 8.32 -10.13
C ARG A 506 -13.62 7.22 -9.23
N LEU A 507 -14.39 7.62 -8.22
CA LEU A 507 -15.04 6.73 -7.26
C LEU A 507 -16.54 6.69 -7.53
N VAL A 508 -17.18 5.53 -7.45
CA VAL A 508 -18.62 5.38 -7.75
C VAL A 508 -19.36 5.07 -6.47
N ASP A 509 -20.22 5.98 -6.01
CA ASP A 509 -20.97 5.80 -4.76
C ASP A 509 -22.02 4.69 -4.90
N GLY A 510 -21.79 3.56 -4.23
CA GLY A 510 -22.63 2.38 -4.18
C GLY A 510 -22.20 1.22 -5.08
N ASP A 511 -20.98 1.23 -5.61
CA ASP A 511 -20.45 0.08 -6.37
C ASP A 511 -19.83 -0.99 -5.47
N ASP A 512 -19.14 -0.59 -4.39
CA ASP A 512 -18.49 -1.49 -3.45
C ASP A 512 -18.67 -1.13 -1.96
N GLU A 513 -19.42 -0.05 -1.64
CA GLU A 513 -19.84 0.27 -0.28
C GLU A 513 -20.89 -0.71 0.25
N ASP A 514 -20.56 -1.40 1.36
CA ASP A 514 -21.51 -2.14 2.18
C ASP A 514 -21.81 -1.34 3.44
N ASP A 515 -22.85 -0.52 3.39
CA ASP A 515 -23.25 0.42 4.43
C ASP A 515 -24.77 0.40 4.67
N ASN A 516 -25.27 1.31 5.51
CA ASN A 516 -26.69 1.44 5.81
C ASN A 516 -27.36 2.70 5.23
N VAL A 517 -26.88 3.22 4.10
CA VAL A 517 -27.49 4.37 3.42
C VAL A 517 -27.93 4.06 1.99
N VAL A 518 -28.75 4.94 1.43
CA VAL A 518 -29.07 4.92 0.00
C VAL A 518 -27.96 5.66 -0.74
N ASN A 519 -27.08 4.90 -1.38
CA ASN A 519 -26.00 5.44 -2.20
C ASN A 519 -26.53 6.09 -3.49
N THR A 520 -25.85 7.14 -3.95
CA THR A 520 -26.33 7.99 -5.05
C THR A 520 -26.17 7.35 -6.43
N GLY A 521 -25.26 6.38 -6.59
CA GLY A 521 -24.85 5.84 -7.89
C GLY A 521 -24.04 6.82 -8.75
N ALA A 522 -23.64 7.97 -8.20
CA ALA A 522 -22.89 9.00 -8.90
C ALA A 522 -21.38 8.74 -8.82
N THR A 523 -20.65 9.30 -9.78
CA THR A 523 -19.18 9.28 -9.78
C THR A 523 -18.63 10.56 -9.19
N PHE A 524 -17.64 10.44 -8.30
CA PHE A 524 -16.98 11.53 -7.60
C PHE A 524 -15.47 11.50 -7.86
N ASP A 525 -14.87 12.68 -7.85
CA ASP A 525 -13.44 12.86 -8.10
C ASP A 525 -12.70 12.82 -6.76
N ARG A 526 -11.73 11.91 -6.59
CA ARG A 526 -10.82 11.86 -5.45
C ARG A 526 -9.45 12.39 -5.87
N VAL A 527 -8.91 13.31 -5.07
CA VAL A 527 -7.66 14.02 -5.39
C VAL A 527 -6.47 13.07 -5.59
N ASP A 528 -5.59 13.39 -6.53
CA ASP A 528 -4.30 12.72 -6.73
C ASP A 528 -3.22 13.80 -6.95
N ALA A 529 -2.25 13.85 -6.05
CA ALA A 529 -1.23 14.88 -6.00
C ALA A 529 -0.25 14.80 -7.18
N VAL A 530 0.08 13.58 -7.62
CA VAL A 530 0.97 13.37 -8.78
C VAL A 530 0.25 13.83 -10.05
N ALA A 531 -1.00 13.43 -10.21
CA ALA A 531 -1.82 13.82 -11.34
C ALA A 531 -2.05 15.34 -11.40
N MET A 532 -2.27 15.96 -10.24
CA MET A 532 -2.31 17.43 -10.09
C MET A 532 -0.99 18.07 -10.53
N ALA A 533 0.16 17.57 -10.07
CA ALA A 533 1.47 18.12 -10.40
C ALA A 533 1.77 18.04 -11.91
N GLU A 534 1.45 16.92 -12.56
CA GLU A 534 1.58 16.77 -14.01
C GLU A 534 0.63 17.73 -14.76
N ALA A 535 -0.60 17.88 -14.28
CA ALA A 535 -1.55 18.83 -14.87
C ALA A 535 -1.06 20.29 -14.73
N ILE A 536 -0.39 20.65 -13.63
CA ILE A 536 0.23 21.97 -13.46
C ILE A 536 1.38 22.17 -14.45
N ILE A 537 2.24 21.16 -14.67
CA ILE A 537 3.28 21.25 -15.71
C ILE A 537 2.65 21.43 -17.09
N ALA A 538 1.57 20.71 -17.38
CA ALA A 538 0.83 20.84 -18.63
C ALA A 538 0.22 22.24 -18.82
N LEU A 539 -0.20 22.93 -17.75
CA LEU A 539 -0.62 24.36 -17.81
C LEU A 539 0.53 25.31 -18.22
N GLY A 540 1.78 24.91 -18.05
CA GLY A 540 2.95 25.66 -18.49
C GLY A 540 3.33 25.37 -19.93
N ALA A 541 2.95 24.19 -20.42
CA ALA A 541 3.09 23.77 -21.81
C ALA A 541 1.93 24.26 -22.70
N GLY A 542 0.86 24.82 -22.13
CA GLY A 542 -0.24 25.46 -22.86
C GLY A 542 -0.98 26.51 -22.01
N THR A 543 -1.11 27.75 -22.50
CA THR A 543 -1.76 28.86 -21.78
C THR A 543 -3.24 28.56 -21.43
N PRO A 544 -3.70 28.70 -20.16
CA PRO A 544 -5.12 28.61 -19.79
C PRO A 544 -5.92 29.92 -20.05
N PRO A 545 -7.25 29.85 -20.20
CA PRO A 545 -8.10 31.00 -20.51
C PRO A 545 -8.41 31.83 -19.25
N GLY A 546 -8.02 33.10 -19.24
CA GLY A 546 -8.44 34.05 -18.21
C GLY A 546 -9.84 34.64 -18.49
N PRO A 547 -10.59 35.06 -17.45
CA PRO A 547 -11.86 35.76 -17.62
C PRO A 547 -11.61 37.16 -18.24
N GLY A 548 -12.41 37.54 -19.24
CA GLY A 548 -12.19 38.77 -20.03
C GLY A 548 -12.20 40.08 -19.21
N PRO A 549 -11.57 41.17 -19.73
CA PRO A 549 -11.84 41.67 -21.09
C PRO A 549 -10.61 42.10 -21.94
N GLY A 550 -10.65 41.77 -23.25
CA GLY A 550 -9.98 42.51 -24.35
C GLY A 550 -8.63 41.93 -24.86
N PRO A 551 -8.39 41.85 -26.19
CA PRO A 551 -7.55 40.83 -26.81
C PRO A 551 -6.05 41.19 -26.86
N THR A 552 -5.20 40.23 -26.48
CA THR A 552 -3.80 40.12 -26.92
C THR A 552 -3.47 38.64 -27.21
N PRO A 553 -2.57 38.35 -28.17
CA PRO A 553 -2.50 37.06 -28.87
C PRO A 553 -2.02 35.89 -28.00
N ILE A 554 -2.55 34.69 -28.29
CA ILE A 554 -2.16 33.41 -27.70
C ILE A 554 -0.71 33.09 -28.16
N ALA A 555 0.12 32.50 -27.30
CA ALA A 555 1.50 32.13 -27.61
C ALA A 555 1.56 30.79 -28.38
N ASP A 556 2.38 30.76 -29.43
CA ASP A 556 2.68 29.62 -30.34
C ASP A 556 3.18 28.39 -29.56
N ASP A 557 2.54 27.24 -29.76
CA ASP A 557 2.82 25.98 -29.05
C ASP A 557 3.91 25.13 -29.73
N PHE A 558 4.09 25.24 -31.05
CA PHE A 558 5.17 24.59 -31.78
C PHE A 558 5.70 25.46 -32.94
N ALA A 559 6.97 25.86 -32.85
CA ALA A 559 7.58 26.67 -33.91
C ALA A 559 7.43 26.10 -35.33
N GLY A 560 7.02 26.94 -36.29
CA GLY A 560 6.87 26.61 -37.71
C GLY A 560 8.14 26.45 -38.55
N ASP A 561 9.22 26.00 -37.92
CA ASP A 561 10.49 25.71 -38.56
C ASP A 561 11.28 24.58 -37.85
N ALA A 562 12.49 24.31 -38.33
CA ALA A 562 13.34 23.23 -37.82
C ALA A 562 13.81 23.42 -36.37
N THR A 563 13.57 24.57 -35.73
CA THR A 563 13.85 24.82 -34.31
C THR A 563 12.77 24.26 -33.38
N THR A 564 11.68 23.74 -33.94
CA THR A 564 10.59 23.09 -33.19
C THR A 564 11.09 22.07 -32.16
N ALA A 565 10.46 22.11 -30.99
CA ALA A 565 10.59 21.07 -29.97
C ALA A 565 9.71 19.85 -30.26
N GLY A 566 8.74 19.96 -31.17
CA GLY A 566 7.80 18.89 -31.54
C GLY A 566 8.53 17.66 -32.07
N ARG A 567 8.19 16.48 -31.54
CA ARG A 567 8.72 15.18 -31.96
C ARG A 567 7.56 14.21 -32.16
N LEU A 568 7.62 13.43 -33.23
CA LEU A 568 6.67 12.36 -33.51
C LEU A 568 7.43 11.10 -33.92
N SER A 569 7.02 9.95 -33.39
CA SER A 569 7.54 8.63 -33.75
C SER A 569 6.51 7.89 -34.62
N PRO A 570 6.93 7.06 -35.60
CA PRO A 570 6.00 6.16 -36.27
C PRO A 570 5.26 5.27 -35.26
N GLY A 571 3.94 5.17 -35.39
CA GLY A 571 3.04 4.47 -34.46
C GLY A 571 2.46 5.34 -33.33
N ALA A 572 2.84 6.62 -33.25
CA ALA A 572 2.38 7.54 -32.20
C ALA A 572 1.47 8.65 -32.74
N ALA A 573 0.80 9.35 -31.84
CA ALA A 573 0.03 10.56 -32.12
C ALA A 573 0.42 11.70 -31.16
N VAL A 574 0.27 12.94 -31.61
CA VAL A 574 0.54 14.16 -30.86
C VAL A 574 -0.57 15.16 -31.10
N SER A 575 -0.90 15.97 -30.11
CA SER A 575 -1.91 17.03 -30.23
C SER A 575 -1.24 18.41 -30.22
N GLY A 576 -1.84 19.38 -30.89
CA GLY A 576 -1.42 20.78 -30.91
C GLY A 576 -2.59 21.71 -31.25
N VAL A 577 -2.34 23.01 -31.32
CA VAL A 577 -3.36 24.04 -31.54
C VAL A 577 -2.81 25.11 -32.47
N ILE A 578 -3.47 25.31 -33.62
CA ILE A 578 -3.21 26.49 -34.45
C ILE A 578 -3.82 27.70 -33.75
N GLU A 579 -3.01 28.49 -33.06
CA GLU A 579 -3.48 29.56 -32.16
C GLU A 579 -3.74 30.90 -32.87
N SER A 580 -3.18 31.07 -34.07
CA SER A 580 -3.35 32.28 -34.87
C SER A 580 -3.43 32.00 -36.39
N ALA A 581 -4.13 32.86 -37.13
CA ALA A 581 -4.31 32.65 -38.57
C ALA A 581 -2.97 32.69 -39.31
N GLY A 582 -2.56 31.55 -39.89
CA GLY A 582 -1.30 31.40 -40.63
C GLY A 582 -0.16 30.79 -39.82
N ASP A 583 -0.42 30.43 -38.57
CA ASP A 583 0.45 29.63 -37.72
C ASP A 583 0.70 28.22 -38.31
N ARG A 584 1.83 27.62 -37.94
CA ARG A 584 2.37 26.38 -38.47
C ARG A 584 3.15 25.66 -37.38
N ASP A 585 2.81 24.41 -37.18
CA ASP A 585 3.45 23.59 -36.17
C ASP A 585 4.30 22.50 -36.80
N TRP A 586 5.61 22.54 -36.59
CA TRP A 586 6.50 21.51 -37.13
C TRP A 586 6.75 20.40 -36.09
N PHE A 587 6.76 19.15 -36.55
CA PHE A 587 7.14 17.98 -35.75
C PHE A 587 8.24 17.21 -36.47
N ALA A 588 9.37 17.00 -35.79
CA ALA A 588 10.47 16.20 -36.29
C ALA A 588 10.16 14.69 -36.18
N ILE A 589 10.36 13.95 -37.27
CA ILE A 589 10.13 12.50 -37.36
C ILE A 589 11.24 11.81 -38.17
N SER A 590 11.73 10.66 -37.68
CA SER A 590 12.74 9.86 -38.38
C SER A 590 12.06 8.76 -39.21
N LEU A 591 12.30 8.74 -40.52
CA LEU A 591 11.69 7.79 -41.46
C LEU A 591 12.75 6.92 -42.13
N GLN A 592 12.40 5.66 -42.42
CA GLN A 592 13.28 4.66 -43.05
C GLN A 592 12.95 4.45 -44.53
N ALA A 593 13.99 4.37 -45.37
CA ALA A 593 13.88 4.20 -46.80
C ALA A 593 13.09 2.94 -47.17
N GLY A 594 12.11 3.06 -48.07
CA GLY A 594 11.32 1.93 -48.53
C GLY A 594 10.17 1.51 -47.60
N THR A 595 10.01 2.14 -46.43
CA THR A 595 8.85 1.95 -45.55
C THR A 595 7.76 2.97 -45.90
N ALA A 596 6.53 2.52 -46.19
CA ALA A 596 5.41 3.41 -46.46
C ALA A 596 4.71 3.82 -45.16
N TYR A 597 4.64 5.13 -44.91
CA TYR A 597 4.00 5.72 -43.73
C TYR A 597 2.72 6.45 -44.14
N ARG A 598 1.73 6.46 -43.24
CA ARG A 598 0.52 7.27 -43.30
C ARG A 598 0.56 8.31 -42.20
N PHE A 599 0.23 9.54 -42.54
CA PHE A 599 0.12 10.64 -41.59
C PHE A 599 -1.29 11.20 -41.64
N ALA A 600 -1.96 11.25 -40.49
CA ALA A 600 -3.32 11.77 -40.36
C ALA A 600 -3.28 13.04 -39.51
N LEU A 601 -3.92 14.10 -39.98
CA LEU A 601 -4.08 15.35 -39.23
C LEU A 601 -5.58 15.66 -39.13
N GLU A 602 -6.10 15.55 -37.91
CA GLU A 602 -7.54 15.64 -37.63
C GLU A 602 -7.84 16.80 -36.67
N GLY A 603 -8.93 17.54 -36.91
CA GLY A 603 -9.44 18.51 -35.94
C GLY A 603 -10.03 17.82 -34.71
N ALA A 604 -9.64 18.22 -33.50
CA ALA A 604 -10.22 17.69 -32.26
C ALA A 604 -11.72 18.08 -32.11
N THR A 605 -12.58 17.25 -31.51
CA THR A 605 -14.02 17.58 -31.45
C THR A 605 -14.36 18.81 -30.58
N ALA A 606 -15.54 19.40 -30.82
CA ALA A 606 -16.16 20.59 -30.21
C ALA A 606 -15.45 21.96 -30.39
N GLN A 607 -14.12 22.02 -30.47
CA GLN A 607 -13.32 23.26 -30.67
C GLN A 607 -12.10 23.08 -31.63
N GLY A 608 -12.04 22.00 -32.43
CA GLY A 608 -10.86 21.70 -33.24
C GLY A 608 -10.78 22.41 -34.58
N LEU A 609 -9.60 22.28 -35.18
CA LEU A 609 -9.23 22.81 -36.48
C LEU A 609 -10.17 22.24 -37.56
N ALA A 610 -11.00 23.08 -38.17
CA ALA A 610 -12.10 22.60 -39.01
C ALA A 610 -11.66 22.18 -40.43
N ASP A 611 -10.55 22.72 -40.92
CA ASP A 611 -9.96 22.41 -42.23
C ASP A 611 -8.41 22.35 -42.11
N PRO A 612 -7.87 21.25 -41.55
CA PRO A 612 -6.43 21.04 -41.43
C PRO A 612 -5.74 20.83 -42.79
N LEU A 613 -4.48 21.25 -42.88
CA LEU A 613 -3.58 21.01 -44.01
C LEU A 613 -2.26 20.46 -43.49
N LEU A 614 -1.96 19.23 -43.89
CA LEU A 614 -0.71 18.55 -43.53
C LEU A 614 0.35 18.70 -44.64
N VAL A 615 1.56 19.12 -44.26
CA VAL A 615 2.71 19.26 -45.17
C VAL A 615 3.91 18.47 -44.65
N LEU A 616 4.43 17.54 -45.45
CA LEU A 616 5.67 16.82 -45.14
C LEU A 616 6.87 17.50 -45.83
N ARG A 617 7.95 17.69 -45.08
CA ARG A 617 9.18 18.34 -45.51
C ARG A 617 10.41 17.48 -45.28
N ASP A 618 11.41 17.62 -46.15
CA ASP A 618 12.72 17.02 -45.95
C ASP A 618 13.55 17.77 -44.90
N ARG A 619 14.73 17.21 -44.54
CA ARG A 619 15.67 17.83 -43.58
C ARG A 619 16.12 19.26 -43.91
N ASN A 620 15.94 19.73 -45.15
CA ASN A 620 16.30 21.08 -45.56
C ASN A 620 15.08 22.03 -45.56
N GLY A 621 13.92 21.56 -45.07
CA GLY A 621 12.66 22.29 -45.03
C GLY A 621 11.91 22.31 -46.38
N THR A 622 12.36 21.53 -47.38
CA THR A 622 11.72 21.48 -48.70
C THR A 622 10.47 20.61 -48.63
N ILE A 623 9.33 21.10 -49.13
CA ILE A 623 8.09 20.30 -49.20
C ILE A 623 8.32 19.10 -50.11
N VAL A 624 8.06 17.90 -49.59
CA VAL A 624 8.14 16.64 -50.35
C VAL A 624 6.76 16.05 -50.60
N ALA A 625 5.78 16.34 -49.75
CA ALA A 625 4.39 15.94 -49.93
C ALA A 625 3.45 16.83 -49.10
N GLN A 626 2.17 16.92 -49.46
CA GLN A 626 1.16 17.64 -48.68
C GLN A 626 -0.24 17.14 -49.04
N ASN A 627 -1.19 17.22 -48.12
CA ASN A 627 -2.60 16.99 -48.37
C ASN A 627 -3.47 17.88 -47.48
N ASP A 628 -4.57 18.41 -48.03
CA ASP A 628 -5.62 19.15 -47.33
C ASP A 628 -6.81 18.23 -47.00
N ASP A 629 -7.38 17.56 -48.01
CA ASP A 629 -8.56 16.71 -47.83
C ASP A 629 -8.25 15.20 -47.93
N GLY A 630 -8.65 14.41 -46.94
CA GLY A 630 -8.41 12.97 -46.82
C GLY A 630 -9.68 12.17 -46.49
N ASP A 631 -9.79 10.96 -47.04
CA ASP A 631 -10.85 9.99 -46.77
C ASP A 631 -12.30 10.50 -46.87
N GLY A 632 -12.52 11.51 -47.73
CA GLY A 632 -13.84 12.13 -47.96
C GLY A 632 -14.27 13.11 -46.87
N THR A 633 -13.35 13.50 -45.99
CA THR A 633 -13.51 14.54 -44.97
C THR A 633 -12.58 15.73 -45.25
N LEU A 634 -12.70 16.79 -44.45
CA LEU A 634 -11.78 17.94 -44.48
C LEU A 634 -10.50 17.67 -43.67
N ASN A 635 -10.35 16.50 -43.05
CA ASN A 635 -9.12 16.14 -42.34
C ASN A 635 -8.04 15.71 -43.34
N SER A 636 -6.78 16.03 -43.06
CA SER A 636 -5.70 15.65 -43.98
C SER A 636 -5.23 14.23 -43.75
N LEU A 637 -4.96 13.51 -44.85
CA LEU A 637 -4.37 12.17 -44.80
C LEU A 637 -3.31 11.99 -45.87
N LEU A 638 -2.08 11.62 -45.49
CA LEU A 638 -0.94 11.59 -46.41
C LEU A 638 -0.16 10.28 -46.30
N ASP A 639 -0.07 9.54 -47.41
CA ASP A 639 0.82 8.38 -47.53
C ASP A 639 2.15 8.77 -48.18
N PHE A 640 3.27 8.34 -47.59
CA PHE A 640 4.61 8.68 -48.06
C PHE A 640 5.61 7.55 -47.81
N MET A 641 6.42 7.24 -48.83
CA MET A 641 7.55 6.31 -48.74
C MET A 641 8.85 7.08 -49.02
N PRO A 642 9.76 7.25 -48.04
CA PRO A 642 11.00 7.96 -48.25
C PRO A 642 11.96 7.14 -49.13
N GLY A 643 12.72 7.82 -49.99
CA GLY A 643 13.75 7.19 -50.82
C GLY A 643 15.11 7.02 -50.13
N ARG A 644 15.24 7.46 -48.86
CA ARG A 644 16.46 7.37 -48.03
C ARG A 644 16.07 7.53 -46.57
N ASP A 645 16.87 6.95 -45.67
CA ASP A 645 16.72 7.14 -44.24
C ASP A 645 16.99 8.61 -43.86
N GLY A 646 16.29 9.09 -42.84
CA GLY A 646 16.67 10.32 -42.18
C GLY A 646 15.51 11.10 -41.57
N LEU A 647 15.84 12.30 -41.13
CA LEU A 647 14.90 13.23 -40.49
C LEU A 647 14.03 13.94 -41.52
N PHE A 648 12.73 13.96 -41.25
CA PHE A 648 11.69 14.72 -41.94
C PHE A 648 10.93 15.59 -40.92
N TYR A 649 10.14 16.52 -41.43
CA TYR A 649 9.29 17.39 -40.61
C TYR A 649 7.85 17.36 -41.12
N LEU A 650 6.90 17.11 -40.24
CA LEU A 650 5.47 17.25 -40.50
C LEU A 650 5.03 18.64 -40.03
N GLU A 651 4.46 19.44 -40.92
CA GLU A 651 3.88 20.75 -40.64
C GLU A 651 2.36 20.60 -40.58
N ALA A 652 1.78 20.83 -39.40
CA ALA A 652 0.35 21.01 -39.20
C ALA A 652 -0.01 22.49 -39.32
N ARG A 653 -1.10 22.80 -40.02
CA ARG A 653 -1.62 24.18 -40.14
C ARG A 653 -3.08 24.16 -40.60
N ALA A 654 -3.75 25.30 -40.52
CA ALA A 654 -5.02 25.50 -41.21
C ALA A 654 -4.83 25.62 -42.74
N TYR A 655 -5.78 25.10 -43.53
CA TYR A 655 -5.83 25.37 -44.97
C TYR A 655 -6.08 26.86 -45.27
N SER A 656 -6.89 27.51 -44.42
CA SER A 656 -7.31 28.92 -44.53
C SER A 656 -6.86 29.74 -43.32
N THR A 657 -7.71 30.61 -42.78
CA THR A 657 -7.42 31.49 -41.62
C THR A 657 -7.98 30.96 -40.31
N GLU A 658 -8.37 29.69 -40.29
CA GLU A 658 -9.01 29.06 -39.13
C GLU A 658 -7.96 28.71 -38.08
N THR A 659 -8.42 28.54 -36.84
CA THR A 659 -7.62 28.24 -35.66
C THR A 659 -8.34 27.15 -34.89
N GLY A 660 -7.61 26.30 -34.19
CA GLY A 660 -8.22 25.22 -33.41
C GLY A 660 -7.28 24.06 -33.14
N ALA A 661 -7.69 23.21 -32.22
CA ALA A 661 -6.92 22.04 -31.80
C ALA A 661 -6.94 20.93 -32.86
N TYR A 662 -5.83 20.24 -33.02
CA TYR A 662 -5.69 19.08 -33.91
C TYR A 662 -4.97 17.92 -33.22
N VAL A 663 -5.08 16.74 -33.82
CA VAL A 663 -4.29 15.55 -33.52
C VAL A 663 -3.55 15.14 -34.79
N LEU A 664 -2.24 15.03 -34.71
CA LEU A 664 -1.35 14.54 -35.76
C LEU A 664 -0.87 13.13 -35.40
N ALA A 665 -1.19 12.15 -36.23
CA ALA A 665 -0.78 10.76 -36.05
C ALA A 665 0.13 10.30 -37.19
N ALA A 666 1.09 9.42 -36.86
CA ALA A 666 1.92 8.72 -37.82
C ALA A 666 1.73 7.21 -37.66
N SER A 667 1.34 6.53 -38.73
CA SER A 667 1.19 5.07 -38.80
C SER A 667 1.85 4.52 -40.07
N ARG A 668 1.82 3.20 -40.30
CA ARG A 668 2.17 2.64 -41.62
C ARG A 668 1.00 2.83 -42.59
N ALA A 669 1.32 2.99 -43.88
CA ALA A 669 0.28 3.15 -44.90
C ALA A 669 -0.42 1.81 -45.21
N PRO A 670 -1.77 1.77 -45.29
CA PRO A 670 -2.50 0.57 -45.64
C PRO A 670 -2.07 0.01 -47.01
N GLY A 671 -1.74 -1.28 -47.04
CA GLY A 671 -1.29 -1.99 -48.24
C GLY A 671 0.20 -2.32 -48.32
N PHE A 672 0.96 -2.12 -47.24
CA PHE A 672 2.33 -2.62 -47.08
C PHE A 672 2.47 -3.44 -45.79
N ASP A 673 1.75 -4.56 -45.79
CA ASP A 673 1.82 -5.69 -44.85
C ASP A 673 3.09 -6.53 -45.14
N LEU A 674 3.75 -7.09 -44.11
CA LEU A 674 4.89 -7.97 -44.33
C LEU A 674 4.37 -9.30 -44.89
N PRO A 675 4.85 -9.75 -46.07
CA PRO A 675 4.31 -10.97 -46.65
C PRO A 675 4.61 -12.18 -45.75
N SER A 676 3.61 -13.01 -45.52
CA SER A 676 3.69 -14.31 -44.81
C SER A 676 4.46 -15.40 -45.58
N ASN A 677 5.52 -15.01 -46.28
CA ASN A 677 6.36 -15.90 -47.08
C ASN A 677 7.78 -15.34 -47.27
N GLY A 678 8.67 -16.14 -47.87
CA GLY A 678 10.08 -15.80 -48.05
C GLY A 678 10.39 -14.59 -48.95
N THR A 679 9.39 -13.85 -49.44
CA THR A 679 9.58 -12.54 -50.10
C THR A 679 9.62 -11.35 -49.14
N THR A 680 9.51 -11.61 -47.83
CA THR A 680 9.63 -10.58 -46.80
C THR A 680 10.91 -9.78 -46.93
N SER A 681 10.80 -8.48 -46.67
CA SER A 681 11.92 -7.54 -46.66
C SER A 681 12.47 -7.27 -45.26
N SER A 682 11.77 -7.72 -44.20
CA SER A 682 12.27 -7.64 -42.82
C SER A 682 13.35 -8.70 -42.56
N VAL A 683 14.43 -8.29 -41.88
CA VAL A 683 15.56 -9.15 -41.52
C VAL A 683 16.00 -8.86 -40.08
N LEU A 684 15.73 -9.80 -39.17
CA LEU A 684 16.11 -9.67 -37.76
C LEU A 684 17.62 -9.82 -37.59
N THR A 685 18.18 -8.90 -36.81
CA THR A 685 19.61 -8.88 -36.46
C THR A 685 19.75 -9.08 -34.95
N PRO A 686 20.65 -9.96 -34.47
CA PRO A 686 20.80 -10.21 -33.04
C PRO A 686 21.03 -8.94 -32.22
N GLY A 687 20.30 -8.79 -31.11
CA GLY A 687 20.39 -7.66 -30.20
C GLY A 687 19.69 -6.38 -30.66
N THR A 688 19.00 -6.39 -31.81
CA THR A 688 18.20 -5.26 -32.30
C THR A 688 16.73 -5.66 -32.34
N PRO A 689 15.88 -5.19 -31.41
CA PRO A 689 14.46 -5.51 -31.43
C PRO A 689 13.75 -4.79 -32.58
N GLU A 690 12.82 -5.47 -33.24
CA GLU A 690 11.88 -4.88 -34.20
C GLU A 690 10.50 -4.75 -33.56
N ILE A 691 9.77 -3.69 -33.92
CA ILE A 691 8.38 -3.46 -33.51
C ILE A 691 7.57 -3.37 -34.79
N ASP A 692 6.51 -4.18 -34.90
CA ASP A 692 5.59 -4.15 -36.03
C ASP A 692 4.14 -4.40 -35.56
N VAL A 693 3.20 -4.49 -36.50
CA VAL A 693 1.76 -4.61 -36.22
C VAL A 693 1.12 -5.69 -37.09
N LEU A 694 0.28 -6.53 -36.47
CA LEU A 694 -0.68 -7.34 -37.21
C LEU A 694 -1.87 -6.46 -37.57
N ASP A 695 -2.03 -6.13 -38.85
CA ASP A 695 -2.94 -5.11 -39.37
C ASP A 695 -4.41 -5.59 -39.44
N ALA A 696 -4.64 -6.90 -39.31
CA ALA A 696 -5.97 -7.50 -39.24
C ALA A 696 -5.98 -8.82 -38.48
N ILE A 697 -7.17 -9.21 -38.00
CA ILE A 697 -7.39 -10.55 -37.45
C ILE A 697 -7.04 -11.62 -38.51
N GLY A 698 -6.06 -12.47 -38.19
CA GLY A 698 -5.51 -13.50 -39.08
C GLY A 698 -4.37 -13.04 -39.98
N ASP A 699 -3.87 -11.83 -39.75
CA ASP A 699 -2.63 -11.34 -40.35
C ASP A 699 -1.40 -12.06 -39.78
N ARG A 700 -0.34 -12.15 -40.59
CA ARG A 700 0.89 -12.90 -40.30
C ARG A 700 2.10 -12.28 -40.97
N ASP A 701 3.02 -11.82 -40.15
CA ASP A 701 4.25 -11.20 -40.62
C ASP A 701 5.41 -12.18 -40.58
N TRP A 702 6.17 -12.30 -41.68
CA TRP A 702 7.42 -13.05 -41.67
C TRP A 702 8.62 -12.13 -41.57
N HIS A 703 9.58 -12.49 -40.72
CA HIS A 703 10.89 -11.86 -40.59
C HIS A 703 12.00 -12.86 -40.94
N ALA A 704 12.94 -12.48 -41.80
CA ALA A 704 14.07 -13.33 -42.15
C ALA A 704 15.17 -13.32 -41.07
N ILE A 705 15.85 -14.45 -40.86
CA ILE A 705 16.97 -14.58 -39.93
C ILE A 705 18.12 -15.30 -40.63
N ASP A 706 19.32 -14.71 -40.60
CA ASP A 706 20.54 -15.37 -41.09
C ASP A 706 21.22 -16.13 -39.94
N ILE A 707 21.20 -17.47 -40.00
CA ILE A 707 21.80 -18.33 -38.97
C ILE A 707 23.11 -18.95 -39.43
N VAL A 708 24.01 -19.19 -38.47
CA VAL A 708 25.30 -19.85 -38.65
C VAL A 708 25.34 -21.16 -37.87
N ALA A 709 25.79 -22.23 -38.52
CA ALA A 709 25.88 -23.57 -37.95
C ALA A 709 26.67 -23.59 -36.63
N GLY A 710 26.18 -24.34 -35.65
CA GLY A 710 26.78 -24.51 -34.32
C GLY A 710 26.54 -23.35 -33.36
N ARG A 711 25.74 -22.35 -33.73
CA ARG A 711 25.33 -21.25 -32.84
C ARG A 711 23.93 -21.44 -32.30
N THR A 712 23.69 -20.96 -31.09
CA THR A 712 22.38 -20.97 -30.45
C THR A 712 21.72 -19.61 -30.62
N TYR A 713 20.46 -19.62 -31.07
CA TYR A 713 19.65 -18.44 -31.24
C TYR A 713 18.37 -18.55 -30.41
N GLU A 714 17.91 -17.41 -29.91
CA GLU A 714 16.60 -17.26 -29.27
C GLU A 714 15.81 -16.16 -29.98
N VAL A 715 14.57 -16.47 -30.33
CA VAL A 715 13.61 -15.53 -30.91
C VAL A 715 12.48 -15.33 -29.90
N GLN A 716 12.22 -14.09 -29.53
CA GLN A 716 11.17 -13.70 -28.59
C GLN A 716 10.15 -12.82 -29.31
N LEU A 717 8.87 -13.11 -29.12
CA LEU A 717 7.73 -12.37 -29.65
C LEU A 717 6.85 -11.91 -28.48
N GLN A 718 6.75 -10.60 -28.31
CA GLN A 718 6.23 -9.95 -27.11
C GLN A 718 5.05 -9.02 -27.45
N GLY A 719 3.95 -9.17 -26.73
CA GLY A 719 2.71 -8.42 -26.94
C GLY A 719 2.25 -7.65 -25.69
N ALA A 720 0.94 -7.64 -25.45
CA ALA A 720 0.32 -6.95 -24.32
C ALA A 720 0.74 -7.51 -22.95
N GLY A 721 1.06 -8.81 -22.88
CA GLY A 721 1.45 -9.49 -21.64
C GLY A 721 2.72 -8.93 -20.99
N SER A 722 3.66 -8.43 -21.78
CA SER A 722 4.90 -7.77 -21.32
C SER A 722 4.88 -6.24 -21.44
N GLY A 723 3.76 -5.66 -21.88
CA GLY A 723 3.66 -4.23 -22.19
C GLY A 723 4.49 -3.78 -23.39
N ALA A 724 5.00 -4.73 -24.20
CA ALA A 724 5.84 -4.45 -25.36
C ALA A 724 5.05 -4.19 -26.66
N GLY A 725 3.71 -4.33 -26.60
CA GLY A 725 2.78 -4.07 -27.70
C GLY A 725 1.31 -4.21 -27.24
N THR A 726 0.38 -4.24 -28.20
CA THR A 726 -1.07 -4.40 -27.96
C THR A 726 -1.61 -5.77 -28.38
N LEU A 727 -0.80 -6.60 -29.03
CA LEU A 727 -1.16 -7.96 -29.44
C LEU A 727 -1.40 -8.84 -28.20
N ARG A 728 -2.64 -9.32 -28.02
CA ARG A 728 -3.07 -9.98 -26.77
C ARG A 728 -2.49 -11.37 -26.54
N ASP A 729 -2.34 -12.14 -27.62
CA ASP A 729 -1.94 -13.54 -27.55
C ASP A 729 -0.97 -13.88 -28.70
N PRO A 730 0.31 -13.49 -28.57
CA PRO A 730 1.34 -13.76 -29.58
C PRO A 730 1.59 -15.25 -29.83
N LEU A 731 1.72 -15.64 -31.09
CA LEU A 731 2.14 -16.96 -31.54
C LEU A 731 3.36 -16.84 -32.46
N LEU A 732 4.43 -17.54 -32.12
CA LEU A 732 5.68 -17.55 -32.88
C LEU A 732 5.88 -18.90 -33.59
N ARG A 733 6.19 -18.86 -34.89
CA ARG A 733 6.60 -20.07 -35.66
C ARG A 733 7.91 -19.84 -36.41
N LEU A 734 8.80 -20.84 -36.42
CA LEU A 734 10.04 -20.81 -37.20
C LEU A 734 9.97 -21.76 -38.39
N TYR A 735 10.34 -21.24 -39.56
CA TYR A 735 10.34 -21.93 -40.85
C TYR A 735 11.76 -22.09 -41.40
N ASP A 736 12.04 -23.27 -41.97
CA ASP A 736 13.28 -23.54 -42.68
C ASP A 736 13.35 -22.81 -44.04
N ALA A 737 14.47 -22.92 -44.75
CA ALA A 737 14.66 -22.30 -46.07
C ALA A 737 13.69 -22.82 -47.16
N ASN A 738 12.99 -23.94 -46.92
CA ASN A 738 11.99 -24.51 -47.81
C ASN A 738 10.56 -24.16 -47.39
N GLY A 739 10.38 -23.35 -46.35
CA GLY A 739 9.08 -22.95 -45.81
C GLY A 739 8.40 -24.05 -44.98
N GLN A 740 9.14 -24.99 -44.40
CA GLN A 740 8.62 -25.98 -43.46
C GLN A 740 8.79 -25.51 -42.02
N VAL A 741 7.73 -25.59 -41.21
CA VAL A 741 7.80 -25.30 -39.77
C VAL A 741 8.69 -26.32 -39.08
N PHE A 742 9.69 -25.85 -38.32
CA PHE A 742 10.55 -26.73 -37.51
C PHE A 742 10.48 -26.43 -36.01
N ALA A 743 9.90 -25.30 -35.61
CA ALA A 743 9.60 -24.96 -34.23
C ALA A 743 8.39 -24.01 -34.16
N GLN A 744 7.59 -24.11 -33.12
CA GLN A 744 6.50 -23.18 -32.82
C GLN A 744 6.33 -23.07 -31.32
N ASN A 745 5.88 -21.93 -30.84
CA ASN A 745 5.52 -21.71 -29.45
C ASN A 745 4.49 -20.59 -29.34
N ASP A 746 3.51 -20.76 -28.46
CA ASP A 746 2.44 -19.81 -28.12
C ASP A 746 2.59 -19.22 -26.71
N ASP A 747 3.20 -19.93 -25.75
CA ASP A 747 3.36 -19.42 -24.38
C ASP A 747 4.75 -19.73 -23.76
N THR A 748 5.31 -18.77 -23.04
CA THR A 748 6.55 -18.95 -22.25
C THR A 748 6.48 -18.29 -20.88
N PHE A 749 6.02 -17.04 -20.81
CA PHE A 749 5.76 -16.33 -19.56
C PHE A 749 4.55 -15.39 -19.78
N GLY A 750 3.42 -15.71 -19.17
CA GLY A 750 2.14 -15.14 -19.61
C GLY A 750 1.80 -15.60 -21.04
N PHE A 751 1.21 -14.73 -21.85
CA PHE A 751 0.83 -15.03 -23.24
C PHE A 751 1.95 -14.74 -24.27
N ASP A 752 3.14 -14.33 -23.84
CA ASP A 752 4.25 -14.06 -24.78
C ASP A 752 4.94 -15.35 -25.23
N SER A 753 5.51 -15.31 -26.44
CA SER A 753 6.11 -16.46 -27.12
C SER A 753 7.63 -16.36 -27.23
N ALA A 754 8.36 -17.46 -27.02
CA ALA A 754 9.80 -17.54 -27.27
C ALA A 754 10.25 -18.91 -27.75
N ILE A 755 11.21 -18.96 -28.67
CA ILE A 755 11.80 -20.19 -29.20
C ILE A 755 13.32 -20.07 -29.18
N THR A 756 13.99 -21.03 -28.53
CA THR A 756 15.45 -21.20 -28.62
C THR A 756 15.75 -22.36 -29.58
N PHE A 757 16.83 -22.28 -30.36
CA PHE A 757 17.28 -23.40 -31.20
C PHE A 757 18.78 -23.33 -31.50
N VAL A 758 19.39 -24.50 -31.75
CA VAL A 758 20.76 -24.61 -32.24
C VAL A 758 20.75 -24.74 -33.76
N ALA A 759 21.44 -23.84 -34.45
CA ALA A 759 21.56 -23.89 -35.89
C ALA A 759 22.39 -25.09 -36.34
N THR A 760 21.79 -26.04 -37.05
CA THR A 760 22.49 -27.24 -37.57
C THR A 760 23.19 -26.99 -38.91
N SER A 761 22.87 -25.88 -39.58
CA SER A 761 23.48 -25.47 -40.85
C SER A 761 23.53 -23.94 -40.94
N THR A 762 24.42 -23.41 -41.79
CA THR A 762 24.51 -21.97 -42.07
C THR A 762 23.59 -21.64 -43.24
N THR A 763 22.42 -21.07 -42.95
CA THR A 763 21.37 -20.81 -43.94
C THR A 763 20.47 -19.67 -43.46
N ARG A 764 19.55 -19.21 -44.31
CA ARG A 764 18.46 -18.32 -43.90
C ARG A 764 17.25 -19.15 -43.42
N VAL A 765 16.63 -18.70 -42.34
CA VAL A 765 15.35 -19.19 -41.80
C VAL A 765 14.38 -18.02 -41.64
N PHE A 766 13.13 -18.28 -41.28
CA PHE A 766 12.11 -17.23 -41.12
C PHE A 766 11.35 -17.41 -39.81
N ALA A 767 11.05 -16.29 -39.13
CA ALA A 767 10.18 -16.23 -37.97
C ALA A 767 8.84 -15.59 -38.37
N GLU A 768 7.73 -16.24 -38.08
CA GLU A 768 6.38 -15.72 -38.27
C GLU A 768 5.85 -15.19 -36.94
N ALA A 769 5.45 -13.92 -36.93
CA ALA A 769 4.63 -13.33 -35.89
C ALA A 769 3.15 -13.45 -36.28
N ALA A 770 2.33 -14.03 -35.41
CA ALA A 770 0.89 -14.18 -35.60
C ALA A 770 0.16 -14.06 -34.26
N ALA A 771 -1.16 -13.98 -34.30
CA ALA A 771 -2.00 -14.17 -33.10
C ALA A 771 -2.34 -15.65 -32.92
N PHE A 772 -2.41 -16.13 -31.69
CA PHE A 772 -2.92 -17.46 -31.40
C PHE A 772 -4.36 -17.62 -31.92
N ALA A 773 -4.61 -18.76 -32.56
CA ALA A 773 -5.87 -19.05 -33.28
C ALA A 773 -6.31 -17.99 -34.30
N ASP A 774 -5.38 -17.12 -34.77
CA ASP A 774 -5.68 -15.99 -35.64
C ASP A 774 -6.77 -15.06 -35.04
N GLY A 775 -6.84 -14.95 -33.71
CA GLY A 775 -7.98 -14.35 -33.01
C GLY A 775 -7.90 -12.85 -32.73
N TYR A 776 -6.74 -12.24 -32.92
CA TYR A 776 -6.45 -10.86 -32.50
C TYR A 776 -5.57 -10.15 -33.53
N ASP A 777 -5.63 -8.82 -33.53
CA ASP A 777 -4.71 -7.90 -34.18
C ASP A 777 -3.97 -7.09 -33.12
N GLY A 778 -2.97 -6.30 -33.54
CA GLY A 778 -2.25 -5.40 -32.63
C GLY A 778 -0.75 -5.39 -32.83
N THR A 779 -0.10 -4.48 -32.09
CA THR A 779 1.34 -4.26 -32.15
C THR A 779 2.10 -5.30 -31.36
N TYR A 780 3.29 -5.68 -31.84
CA TYR A 780 4.18 -6.62 -31.17
C TYR A 780 5.64 -6.18 -31.31
N ARG A 781 6.48 -6.68 -30.41
CA ARG A 781 7.94 -6.59 -30.49
C ARG A 781 8.53 -7.97 -30.73
N ILE A 782 9.41 -8.11 -31.72
CA ILE A 782 10.16 -9.34 -31.99
C ILE A 782 11.66 -9.10 -31.80
N THR A 783 12.33 -9.98 -31.07
CA THR A 783 13.76 -9.86 -30.73
C THR A 783 14.49 -11.15 -31.04
N LEU A 784 15.64 -11.04 -31.71
CA LEU A 784 16.59 -12.15 -31.92
C LEU A 784 17.80 -11.97 -30.99
N THR A 785 18.22 -13.03 -30.31
CA THR A 785 19.42 -13.07 -29.47
C THR A 785 20.32 -14.23 -29.89
N GLU A 786 21.62 -13.98 -30.09
CA GLU A 786 22.64 -15.02 -30.25
C GLU A 786 23.20 -15.36 -28.86
N ARG A 787 23.02 -16.59 -28.40
CA ARG A 787 23.51 -17.08 -27.10
C ARG A 787 24.91 -17.71 -27.30
N GLY A 788 25.86 -17.40 -26.42
CA GLY A 788 27.23 -17.93 -26.48
C GLY A 788 27.27 -19.46 -26.40
N ALA A 789 28.22 -20.11 -27.07
CA ALA A 789 28.33 -21.57 -27.16
C ALA A 789 28.75 -22.22 -25.83
N ASP A 790 27.96 -23.18 -25.32
CA ASP A 790 28.31 -24.02 -24.17
C ASP A 790 28.82 -25.43 -24.60
N GLN A 791 29.51 -26.09 -23.66
CA GLN A 791 30.52 -27.15 -23.82
C GLN A 791 29.93 -28.57 -24.03
N GLY A 792 30.78 -29.57 -24.29
CA GLY A 792 30.36 -30.95 -24.62
C GLY A 792 29.71 -31.75 -23.46
N ASP A 793 29.09 -32.87 -23.85
CA ASP A 793 28.40 -33.92 -23.05
C ASP A 793 28.90 -34.13 -21.59
N VAL A 794 27.95 -34.22 -20.66
CA VAL A 794 28.17 -34.33 -19.21
C VAL A 794 28.42 -35.79 -18.80
N PRO A 795 29.58 -36.14 -18.20
CA PRO A 795 29.86 -37.52 -17.86
C PRO A 795 28.88 -38.16 -16.85
N GLY A 796 28.29 -39.31 -17.19
CA GLY A 796 27.42 -40.10 -16.31
C GLY A 796 28.07 -40.93 -15.20
N ASN A 797 29.14 -40.40 -14.60
CA ASN A 797 29.85 -41.07 -13.51
C ASN A 797 30.65 -40.06 -12.68
N GLY A 798 31.27 -40.53 -11.58
CA GLY A 798 32.04 -39.68 -10.65
C GLY A 798 33.28 -38.98 -11.22
N THR A 799 33.58 -39.07 -12.52
CA THR A 799 34.60 -38.24 -13.19
C THR A 799 34.08 -36.89 -13.66
N THR A 800 32.76 -36.67 -13.61
CA THR A 800 32.12 -35.38 -13.91
C THR A 800 32.81 -34.24 -13.17
N GLN A 801 33.04 -33.14 -13.89
CA GLN A 801 33.48 -31.88 -13.31
C GLN A 801 32.32 -30.89 -13.16
N GLU A 802 31.13 -31.27 -13.65
CA GLU A 802 29.94 -30.42 -13.61
C GLU A 802 29.37 -30.39 -12.20
N THR A 803 29.08 -29.19 -11.71
CA THR A 803 28.61 -28.97 -10.35
C THR A 803 27.23 -28.37 -10.34
N LEU A 804 26.36 -28.85 -9.45
CA LEU A 804 25.06 -28.24 -9.18
C LEU A 804 25.09 -27.67 -7.76
N VAL A 805 24.94 -26.35 -7.64
CA VAL A 805 25.00 -25.62 -6.36
C VAL A 805 23.60 -25.41 -5.78
N ALA A 806 23.50 -25.14 -4.48
CA ALA A 806 22.23 -24.85 -3.81
C ALA A 806 21.50 -23.66 -4.46
N GLY A 807 20.21 -23.83 -4.77
CA GLY A 807 19.39 -22.86 -5.52
C GLY A 807 19.69 -22.84 -7.03
N GLY A 808 20.68 -23.61 -7.49
CA GLY A 808 21.10 -23.68 -8.87
C GLY A 808 20.14 -24.50 -9.73
N ARG A 809 20.10 -24.13 -11.01
CA ARG A 809 19.41 -24.88 -12.07
C ARG A 809 20.37 -25.10 -13.22
N VAL A 810 20.33 -26.28 -13.81
CA VAL A 810 21.10 -26.63 -15.00
C VAL A 810 20.14 -27.14 -16.07
N LEU A 811 20.16 -26.48 -17.23
CA LEU A 811 19.51 -26.98 -18.43
C LEU A 811 20.57 -27.74 -19.24
N SER A 812 20.31 -29.01 -19.54
CA SER A 812 21.19 -29.86 -20.35
C SER A 812 20.35 -30.78 -21.23
N THR A 813 20.98 -31.66 -22.00
CA THR A 813 20.32 -32.60 -22.90
C THR A 813 20.93 -33.96 -22.77
N LEU A 814 20.09 -35.01 -22.80
CA LEU A 814 20.54 -36.38 -23.01
C LEU A 814 20.64 -36.62 -24.52
N GLU A 815 21.85 -36.78 -25.04
CA GLU A 815 22.11 -36.83 -26.48
C GLU A 815 21.81 -38.20 -27.09
N SER A 816 21.80 -39.27 -26.28
CA SER A 816 21.60 -40.64 -26.75
C SER A 816 20.73 -41.50 -25.80
N ALA A 817 20.08 -42.55 -26.32
CA ALA A 817 19.25 -43.40 -25.47
C ALA A 817 20.15 -44.21 -24.51
N GLY A 818 19.92 -44.06 -23.21
CA GLY A 818 20.78 -44.62 -22.15
C GLY A 818 21.89 -43.69 -21.69
N ASP A 819 21.89 -42.45 -22.16
CA ASP A 819 22.74 -41.40 -21.62
C ASP A 819 22.38 -41.08 -20.17
N ARG A 820 23.38 -40.64 -19.42
CA ARG A 820 23.24 -40.26 -18.02
C ARG A 820 24.19 -39.12 -17.75
N ASP A 821 23.70 -38.11 -17.07
CA ASP A 821 24.49 -36.94 -16.75
C ASP A 821 24.62 -36.86 -15.24
N TRP A 822 25.85 -36.84 -14.73
CA TRP A 822 26.08 -36.72 -13.29
C TRP A 822 26.55 -35.31 -12.94
N TYR A 823 25.93 -34.75 -11.90
CA TYR A 823 26.29 -33.46 -11.33
C TYR A 823 26.79 -33.63 -9.90
N ARG A 824 27.92 -33.01 -9.61
CA ARG A 824 28.53 -33.00 -8.27
C ARG A 824 27.84 -31.94 -7.40
N VAL A 825 27.41 -32.34 -6.20
CA VAL A 825 26.76 -31.47 -5.22
C VAL A 825 27.45 -31.61 -3.86
N GLU A 826 27.67 -30.52 -3.14
CA GLU A 826 28.13 -30.55 -1.75
C GLU A 826 26.94 -30.37 -0.81
N LEU A 827 26.74 -31.32 0.10
CA LEU A 827 25.60 -31.33 1.04
C LEU A 827 26.12 -31.34 2.49
N ASN A 828 25.42 -30.67 3.41
CA ASN A 828 25.78 -30.66 4.83
C ASN A 828 24.89 -31.58 5.65
N ALA A 829 25.46 -32.31 6.62
CA ALA A 829 24.70 -33.10 7.57
C ALA A 829 23.71 -32.21 8.34
N GLY A 830 22.46 -32.67 8.43
CA GLY A 830 21.35 -31.92 9.03
C GLY A 830 20.36 -31.44 7.98
N ASP A 831 20.87 -30.87 6.88
CA ASP A 831 20.06 -30.25 5.82
C ASP A 831 18.99 -31.21 5.29
N VAL A 832 17.79 -30.70 5.05
CA VAL A 832 16.80 -31.31 4.18
C VAL A 832 16.93 -30.64 2.81
N VAL A 833 17.21 -31.43 1.79
CA VAL A 833 17.46 -30.93 0.44
C VAL A 833 16.48 -31.51 -0.56
N GLY A 834 16.13 -30.71 -1.56
CA GLY A 834 15.30 -31.08 -2.69
C GLY A 834 16.11 -31.15 -3.98
N PHE A 835 15.70 -32.05 -4.85
CA PHE A 835 16.14 -32.14 -6.24
C PHE A 835 14.91 -32.33 -7.12
N ALA A 836 14.83 -31.59 -8.22
CA ALA A 836 13.77 -31.77 -9.21
C ALA A 836 14.38 -31.84 -10.61
N LEU A 837 13.90 -32.80 -11.40
CA LEU A 837 14.33 -33.06 -12.76
C LEU A 837 13.09 -33.09 -13.67
N GLN A 838 13.03 -32.15 -14.59
CA GLN A 838 11.87 -31.96 -15.47
C GLN A 838 12.30 -32.02 -16.93
N GLY A 839 11.43 -32.51 -17.80
CA GLY A 839 11.60 -32.28 -19.25
C GLY A 839 11.55 -30.78 -19.54
N GLY A 840 12.60 -30.21 -20.13
CA GLY A 840 12.69 -28.75 -20.34
C GLY A 840 13.55 -28.39 -21.54
N GLY A 841 13.40 -27.18 -22.08
CA GLY A 841 14.10 -26.78 -23.30
C GLY A 841 13.43 -27.29 -24.59
N THR A 842 14.20 -27.41 -25.68
CA THR A 842 13.66 -27.45 -27.05
C THR A 842 13.22 -28.83 -27.53
N ASN A 843 13.64 -29.90 -26.86
CA ASN A 843 13.19 -31.27 -27.09
C ASN A 843 13.03 -31.96 -25.74
N PRO A 844 11.99 -31.64 -24.95
CA PRO A 844 11.93 -32.01 -23.54
C PRO A 844 11.96 -33.53 -23.35
N LEU A 845 12.73 -33.96 -22.36
CA LEU A 845 12.80 -35.35 -21.94
C LEU A 845 11.42 -35.78 -21.42
N GLY A 846 10.77 -36.70 -22.12
CA GLY A 846 9.36 -37.02 -21.85
C GLY A 846 9.09 -37.85 -20.59
N ASP A 847 10.10 -38.52 -20.04
CA ASP A 847 9.97 -39.35 -18.83
C ASP A 847 11.31 -39.34 -18.07
N PRO A 848 11.58 -38.26 -17.30
CA PRO A 848 12.81 -38.14 -16.52
C PRO A 848 12.95 -39.16 -15.38
N LEU A 849 14.19 -39.46 -15.02
CA LEU A 849 14.53 -40.30 -13.88
C LEU A 849 15.68 -39.65 -13.10
N LEU A 850 15.44 -39.40 -11.82
CA LEU A 850 16.36 -38.75 -10.91
C LEU A 850 16.93 -39.74 -9.88
N ARG A 851 18.24 -39.72 -9.69
CA ARG A 851 18.92 -40.50 -8.64
C ARG A 851 19.99 -39.70 -7.92
N VAL A 852 20.21 -40.00 -6.65
CA VAL A 852 21.24 -39.35 -5.82
C VAL A 852 22.14 -40.42 -5.20
N TYR A 853 23.45 -40.25 -5.35
CA TYR A 853 24.48 -41.14 -4.81
C TYR A 853 25.37 -40.43 -3.79
N ASP A 854 25.85 -41.15 -2.78
CA ASP A 854 26.86 -40.64 -1.85
C ASP A 854 28.25 -40.59 -2.50
N GLY A 855 29.22 -39.99 -1.81
CA GLY A 855 30.61 -39.89 -2.28
C GLY A 855 31.36 -41.23 -2.43
N LEU A 856 30.75 -42.35 -2.00
CA LEU A 856 31.25 -43.71 -2.21
C LEU A 856 30.57 -44.40 -3.41
N GLY A 857 29.59 -43.74 -4.04
CA GLY A 857 28.82 -44.25 -5.18
C GLY A 857 27.63 -45.12 -4.79
N ASN A 858 27.21 -45.15 -3.52
CA ASN A 858 26.00 -45.86 -3.12
C ASN A 858 24.77 -45.00 -3.39
N LEU A 859 23.69 -45.62 -3.89
CA LEU A 859 22.42 -44.95 -4.12
C LEU A 859 21.77 -44.57 -2.78
N VAL A 860 21.45 -43.30 -2.61
CA VAL A 860 20.85 -42.71 -1.40
C VAL A 860 19.37 -42.40 -1.60
N GLY A 861 18.95 -42.09 -2.82
CA GLY A 861 17.55 -41.91 -3.17
C GLY A 861 17.32 -41.88 -4.67
N SER A 862 16.09 -42.15 -5.09
CA SER A 862 15.69 -42.12 -6.49
C SER A 862 14.19 -41.83 -6.62
N ASN A 863 13.81 -41.13 -7.68
CA ASN A 863 12.43 -40.99 -8.08
C ASN A 863 12.31 -40.87 -9.61
N ASP A 864 11.28 -41.46 -10.20
CA ASP A 864 10.89 -41.33 -11.61
C ASP A 864 9.68 -40.40 -11.76
N ASP A 865 8.62 -40.58 -10.98
CA ASP A 865 7.39 -39.79 -11.12
C ASP A 865 7.07 -38.93 -9.88
N ALA A 866 6.58 -37.71 -10.07
CA ALA A 866 6.15 -36.84 -8.97
C ALA A 866 4.86 -36.09 -9.30
N ASN A 867 4.03 -35.87 -8.27
CA ASN A 867 2.84 -35.03 -8.31
C ASN A 867 1.84 -35.34 -9.45
N GLY A 868 1.78 -36.60 -9.90
CA GLY A 868 0.91 -37.04 -11.00
C GLY A 868 1.43 -36.70 -12.40
N THR A 869 2.68 -36.26 -12.50
CA THR A 869 3.42 -36.06 -13.76
C THR A 869 4.50 -37.13 -13.92
N LEU A 870 5.11 -37.19 -15.10
CA LEU A 870 6.28 -38.03 -15.36
C LEU A 870 7.60 -37.35 -14.94
N ASP A 871 7.55 -36.12 -14.43
CA ASP A 871 8.75 -35.44 -13.94
C ASP A 871 9.17 -35.98 -12.57
N SER A 872 10.46 -35.96 -12.26
CA SER A 872 10.99 -36.52 -11.03
C SER A 872 11.26 -35.45 -9.97
N GLN A 873 10.88 -35.74 -8.72
CA GLN A 873 11.25 -34.92 -7.56
C GLN A 873 11.68 -35.79 -6.38
N LEU A 874 12.77 -35.41 -5.70
CA LEU A 874 13.29 -36.15 -4.55
C LEU A 874 13.64 -35.17 -3.43
N GLN A 875 13.16 -35.45 -2.23
CA GLN A 875 13.57 -34.76 -1.00
C GLN A 875 14.28 -35.74 -0.08
N MET A 876 15.38 -35.32 0.54
CA MET A 876 16.13 -36.16 1.47
C MET A 876 16.77 -35.37 2.59
N ARG A 877 16.83 -35.98 3.79
CA ARG A 877 17.65 -35.48 4.89
C ARG A 877 19.09 -35.98 4.74
N VAL A 878 20.03 -35.07 4.76
CA VAL A 878 21.46 -35.34 4.65
C VAL A 878 21.97 -35.79 6.01
N THR A 879 22.53 -37.00 6.08
CA THR A 879 22.99 -37.59 7.35
C THR A 879 24.49 -37.41 7.59
N GLN A 880 25.25 -37.09 6.54
CA GLN A 880 26.70 -36.85 6.61
C GLN A 880 27.09 -35.74 5.63
N SER A 881 27.90 -34.79 6.06
CA SER A 881 28.39 -33.74 5.17
C SER A 881 29.40 -34.32 4.18
N GLY A 882 29.32 -33.89 2.93
CA GLY A 882 30.30 -34.25 1.91
C GLY A 882 29.73 -34.14 0.50
N THR A 883 30.49 -34.69 -0.44
CA THR A 883 30.14 -34.68 -1.86
C THR A 883 29.16 -35.80 -2.19
N TYR A 884 28.08 -35.44 -2.88
CA TYR A 884 27.07 -36.32 -3.45
C TYR A 884 27.03 -36.12 -4.98
N PHE A 885 26.41 -37.07 -5.68
CA PHE A 885 26.22 -37.00 -7.13
C PHE A 885 24.74 -37.16 -7.47
N VAL A 886 24.24 -36.27 -8.32
CA VAL A 886 22.86 -36.27 -8.81
C VAL A 886 22.88 -36.70 -10.27
N GLU A 887 22.18 -37.78 -10.58
CA GLU A 887 22.04 -38.34 -11.93
C GLU A 887 20.72 -37.88 -12.55
N ALA A 888 20.83 -37.31 -13.76
CA ALA A 888 19.71 -37.13 -14.68
C ALA A 888 19.76 -38.22 -15.76
N ALA A 889 18.66 -38.93 -15.95
CA ALA A 889 18.54 -39.98 -16.97
C ALA A 889 17.10 -40.04 -17.52
N ALA A 890 16.91 -40.77 -18.61
CA ALA A 890 15.59 -41.16 -19.10
C ALA A 890 15.09 -42.41 -18.37
N TYR A 891 13.80 -42.47 -18.01
CA TYR A 891 13.22 -43.68 -17.44
C TYR A 891 13.34 -44.86 -18.40
N ALA A 892 13.82 -45.99 -17.86
CA ALA A 892 14.14 -47.22 -18.60
C ALA A 892 15.06 -47.03 -19.82
N ASP A 893 15.82 -45.92 -19.88
CA ASP A 893 16.76 -45.59 -20.96
C ASP A 893 16.12 -45.49 -22.35
N ARG A 894 14.83 -45.13 -22.41
CA ARG A 894 14.00 -45.25 -23.64
C ARG A 894 13.98 -44.03 -24.54
N SER A 895 14.39 -42.88 -24.05
CA SER A 895 14.25 -41.60 -24.74
C SER A 895 15.50 -40.73 -24.60
N VAL A 896 15.53 -39.69 -25.42
CA VAL A 896 16.53 -38.61 -25.43
C VAL A 896 15.78 -37.31 -25.32
N GLY A 897 16.41 -36.28 -24.77
CA GLY A 897 15.76 -35.00 -24.62
C GLY A 897 16.44 -34.08 -23.63
N SER A 898 16.10 -32.81 -23.74
CA SER A 898 16.53 -31.73 -22.89
C SER A 898 15.80 -31.77 -21.55
N TYR A 899 16.51 -31.48 -20.48
CA TYR A 899 15.97 -31.51 -19.13
C TYR A 899 16.49 -30.32 -18.33
N LEU A 900 15.69 -29.93 -17.33
CA LEU A 900 16.05 -28.95 -16.32
C LEU A 900 16.23 -29.68 -15.00
N LEU A 901 17.46 -29.69 -14.48
CA LEU A 901 17.79 -30.20 -13.15
C LEU A 901 17.96 -29.04 -12.17
N SER A 902 17.35 -29.15 -11.00
CA SER A 902 17.42 -28.13 -9.94
C SER A 902 17.72 -28.75 -8.59
N HIS A 903 18.41 -27.98 -7.74
CA HIS A 903 18.71 -28.34 -6.37
C HIS A 903 18.31 -27.20 -5.42
N SER A 904 17.57 -27.54 -4.35
CA SER A 904 17.19 -26.63 -3.29
C SER A 904 17.62 -27.17 -1.92
N VAL A 905 17.90 -26.25 -0.99
CA VAL A 905 17.96 -26.55 0.44
C VAL A 905 16.62 -26.12 1.02
N LEU A 906 15.89 -27.03 1.66
CA LEU A 906 14.52 -26.81 2.13
C LEU A 906 14.50 -26.48 3.64
N ASP A 907 15.41 -27.07 4.41
CA ASP A 907 15.58 -26.84 5.86
C ASP A 907 17.06 -27.06 6.22
N THR A 908 17.66 -26.22 7.05
CA THR A 908 19.06 -26.36 7.51
C THR A 908 19.24 -27.39 8.63
N GLY A 909 18.13 -27.95 9.15
CA GLY A 909 18.13 -29.13 10.01
C GLY A 909 18.59 -28.92 11.45
N GLY A 910 18.88 -27.69 11.87
CA GLY A 910 19.22 -27.33 13.25
C GLY A 910 19.41 -25.81 13.43
N PRO A 911 19.44 -25.30 14.67
CA PRO A 911 19.58 -23.88 14.92
C PRO A 911 20.92 -23.34 14.41
N VAL A 912 20.89 -22.31 13.56
CA VAL A 912 22.05 -21.43 13.37
C VAL A 912 22.21 -20.70 14.70
N GLY A 913 23.30 -20.96 15.44
CA GLY A 913 23.47 -20.39 16.78
C GLY A 913 23.48 -18.85 16.81
N ASP A 914 23.30 -18.27 17.99
CA ASP A 914 23.29 -16.82 18.34
C ASP A 914 23.82 -15.88 17.24
N LEU A 915 22.91 -15.05 16.70
CA LEU A 915 23.19 -14.12 15.62
C LEU A 915 23.23 -12.68 16.14
N PRO A 916 24.10 -11.82 15.59
CA PRO A 916 24.14 -10.44 16.02
C PRO A 916 22.88 -9.69 15.58
N GLY A 917 22.30 -8.90 16.48
CA GLY A 917 21.22 -7.93 16.21
C GLY A 917 21.65 -6.71 15.41
N SER A 918 22.37 -6.92 14.31
CA SER A 918 22.88 -5.85 13.45
C SER A 918 23.19 -6.36 12.04
N GLY A 919 23.48 -5.43 11.13
CA GLY A 919 23.92 -5.75 9.76
C GLY A 919 25.24 -6.55 9.67
N ALA A 920 25.92 -6.82 10.78
CA ALA A 920 27.06 -7.73 10.86
C ALA A 920 26.67 -9.22 10.76
N THR A 921 25.37 -9.53 10.71
CA THR A 921 24.89 -10.91 10.59
C THR A 921 25.51 -11.65 9.40
N PRO A 922 26.01 -12.89 9.62
CA PRO A 922 26.59 -13.70 8.56
C PRO A 922 25.53 -14.45 7.75
N VAL A 923 24.27 -14.47 8.20
CA VAL A 923 23.20 -15.27 7.59
C VAL A 923 22.42 -14.45 6.58
N THR A 924 22.21 -15.00 5.39
CA THR A 924 21.35 -14.43 4.35
C THR A 924 20.21 -15.39 4.06
N LEU A 925 18.97 -14.90 4.13
CA LEU A 925 17.77 -15.67 3.82
C LEU A 925 17.64 -15.84 2.31
N ALA A 926 17.53 -17.09 1.90
CA ALA A 926 17.16 -17.44 0.53
C ALA A 926 15.66 -17.75 0.48
N PRO A 927 14.94 -17.35 -0.59
CA PRO A 927 13.52 -17.67 -0.73
C PRO A 927 13.26 -19.18 -0.69
N GLY A 928 12.24 -19.59 0.08
CA GLY A 928 11.83 -20.99 0.23
C GLY A 928 12.69 -21.82 1.20
N VAL A 929 13.71 -21.22 1.82
CA VAL A 929 14.59 -21.92 2.78
C VAL A 929 14.16 -21.63 4.21
N LEU A 930 13.82 -22.68 4.97
CA LEU A 930 13.49 -22.55 6.38
C LEU A 930 14.78 -22.50 7.22
N VAL A 931 14.93 -21.43 8.00
CA VAL A 931 16.05 -21.20 8.92
C VAL A 931 15.53 -21.31 10.35
N ARG A 932 16.27 -21.98 11.24
CA ARG A 932 15.90 -22.12 12.67
C ARG A 932 16.97 -21.46 13.54
N SER A 933 16.58 -20.86 14.65
CA SER A 933 17.49 -20.30 15.67
C SER A 933 16.78 -20.29 17.03
N THR A 934 17.44 -19.75 18.05
CA THR A 934 16.91 -19.63 19.42
C THR A 934 17.22 -18.22 19.93
N LEU A 935 16.26 -17.57 20.57
CA LEU A 935 16.54 -16.36 21.37
C LEU A 935 17.01 -16.80 22.75
N GLU A 936 18.29 -16.59 23.07
CA GLU A 936 18.89 -17.14 24.28
C GLU A 936 18.64 -16.30 25.54
N GLN A 937 18.33 -15.01 25.40
CA GLN A 937 17.92 -14.14 26.51
C GLN A 937 16.76 -13.19 26.19
N ALA A 938 16.11 -12.69 27.22
CA ALA A 938 15.13 -11.62 27.07
C ALA A 938 15.81 -10.36 26.51
N GLY A 939 15.24 -9.79 25.44
CA GLY A 939 15.80 -8.67 24.68
C GLY A 939 16.86 -9.04 23.66
N ASP A 940 17.02 -10.34 23.39
CA ASP A 940 17.81 -10.83 22.27
C ASP A 940 17.13 -10.54 20.92
N ASP A 941 17.95 -10.30 19.91
CA ASP A 941 17.53 -9.82 18.60
C ASP A 941 18.46 -10.38 17.54
N ASP A 942 17.98 -11.35 16.77
CA ASP A 942 18.74 -12.03 15.73
C ASP A 942 18.44 -11.39 14.37
N TRP A 943 19.46 -10.87 13.68
CA TRP A 943 19.28 -10.30 12.35
C TRP A 943 19.65 -11.27 11.24
N PHE A 944 18.95 -11.17 10.12
CA PHE A 944 19.12 -11.98 8.92
C PHE A 944 19.10 -11.07 7.69
N ARG A 945 20.03 -11.29 6.76
CA ARG A 945 20.13 -10.49 5.54
C ARG A 945 19.12 -10.97 4.48
N ILE A 946 18.52 -10.05 3.75
CA ILE A 946 17.66 -10.31 2.58
C ILE A 946 18.19 -9.47 1.42
N GLU A 947 18.32 -10.05 0.24
CA GLU A 947 18.63 -9.31 -0.99
C GLU A 947 17.34 -9.17 -1.82
N ALA A 948 16.97 -7.94 -2.18
CA ALA A 948 15.74 -7.67 -2.93
C ALA A 948 15.98 -6.70 -4.10
N ALA A 949 15.25 -6.87 -5.19
CA ALA A 949 15.21 -5.94 -6.32
C ALA A 949 14.19 -4.81 -6.09
N ALA A 950 14.38 -3.66 -6.75
CA ALA A 950 13.42 -2.57 -6.70
C ALA A 950 12.06 -3.03 -7.25
N GLY A 951 10.98 -2.76 -6.52
CA GLY A 951 9.63 -3.21 -6.84
C GLY A 951 9.35 -4.69 -6.53
N GLN A 952 10.31 -5.43 -5.98
CA GLN A 952 10.08 -6.82 -5.59
C GLN A 952 9.26 -6.88 -4.30
N THR A 953 8.15 -7.63 -4.31
CA THR A 953 7.46 -7.98 -3.07
C THR A 953 8.26 -9.02 -2.29
N VAL A 954 8.64 -8.65 -1.07
CA VAL A 954 9.38 -9.48 -0.12
C VAL A 954 8.43 -9.88 1.00
N ARG A 955 8.40 -11.17 1.33
CA ARG A 955 7.49 -11.76 2.31
C ARG A 955 8.28 -12.59 3.30
N VAL A 956 8.17 -12.33 4.58
CA VAL A 956 8.95 -13.01 5.62
C VAL A 956 8.00 -13.50 6.70
N ALA A 957 8.12 -14.77 7.07
CA ALA A 957 7.32 -15.40 8.11
C ALA A 957 8.23 -15.85 9.26
N LEU A 958 7.83 -15.57 10.50
CA LEU A 958 8.54 -15.91 11.74
C LEU A 958 7.57 -16.62 12.69
N GLY A 959 7.95 -17.79 13.20
CA GLY A 959 7.11 -18.52 14.16
C GLY A 959 7.90 -19.26 15.22
N GLY A 960 7.28 -19.48 16.38
CA GLY A 960 7.83 -20.34 17.42
C GLY A 960 7.97 -21.79 16.93
N ASP A 961 9.07 -22.44 17.28
CA ASP A 961 9.44 -23.74 16.73
C ASP A 961 10.06 -24.68 17.78
N GLY A 962 10.20 -25.97 17.51
CA GLY A 962 10.95 -26.89 18.38
C GLY A 962 10.24 -27.26 19.69
N THR A 963 11.03 -27.64 20.70
CA THR A 963 10.52 -28.13 22.01
C THR A 963 10.36 -27.04 23.06
N ASN A 964 10.96 -25.88 22.84
CA ASN A 964 10.79 -24.68 23.68
C ASN A 964 10.47 -23.48 22.78
N PRO A 965 9.28 -23.46 22.14
CA PRO A 965 8.97 -22.48 21.11
C PRO A 965 8.91 -21.06 21.66
N LEU A 966 9.44 -20.12 20.88
CA LEU A 966 9.27 -18.69 21.10
C LEU A 966 7.76 -18.38 21.15
N SER A 967 7.30 -17.91 22.30
CA SER A 967 5.86 -17.82 22.60
C SER A 967 5.15 -16.63 21.96
N ASP A 968 5.90 -15.58 21.61
CA ASP A 968 5.38 -14.36 21.00
C ASP A 968 6.40 -13.74 20.03
N PRO A 969 6.64 -14.38 18.85
CA PRO A 969 7.58 -13.88 17.88
C PRO A 969 7.21 -12.50 17.28
N PHE A 970 8.17 -11.58 17.29
CA PHE A 970 8.06 -10.25 16.69
C PHE A 970 9.09 -10.09 15.58
N LEU A 971 8.61 -9.82 14.37
CA LEU A 971 9.42 -9.67 13.16
C LEU A 971 9.49 -8.21 12.76
N ARG A 972 10.70 -7.75 12.44
CA ARG A 972 10.95 -6.41 11.90
C ARG A 972 11.82 -6.48 10.67
N ILE A 973 11.60 -5.59 9.71
CA ILE A 973 12.41 -5.45 8.51
C ILE A 973 13.09 -4.09 8.53
N PHE A 974 14.40 -4.06 8.31
CA PHE A 974 15.20 -2.85 8.20
C PHE A 974 15.82 -2.71 6.81
N ASP A 975 16.04 -1.48 6.36
CA ASP A 975 16.82 -1.19 5.16
C ASP A 975 18.34 -1.27 5.42
N ALA A 976 19.16 -1.07 4.38
CA ALA A 976 20.62 -1.06 4.51
C ALA A 976 21.18 0.03 5.44
N ALA A 977 20.41 1.09 5.72
CA ALA A 977 20.77 2.18 6.63
C ALA A 977 20.34 1.89 8.08
N GLY A 978 19.62 0.79 8.32
CA GLY A 978 19.08 0.42 9.63
C GLY A 978 17.75 1.10 9.96
N SER A 979 17.07 1.70 8.99
CA SER A 979 15.74 2.28 9.15
C SER A 979 14.69 1.19 9.09
N LEU A 980 13.69 1.23 9.97
CA LEU A 980 12.59 0.27 9.99
C LEU A 980 11.69 0.48 8.75
N VAL A 981 11.46 -0.60 8.01
CA VAL A 981 10.67 -0.65 6.77
C VAL A 981 9.28 -1.20 7.03
N ALA A 982 9.19 -2.29 7.79
CA ALA A 982 7.93 -2.95 8.12
C ALA A 982 8.13 -3.82 9.38
N PHE A 983 7.06 -4.14 10.09
CA PHE A 983 7.10 -5.04 11.24
C PHE A 983 5.75 -5.69 11.44
N ASN A 984 5.73 -6.79 12.18
CA ASN A 984 4.53 -7.45 12.63
C ASN A 984 4.84 -8.36 13.83
N ASP A 985 3.92 -8.53 14.77
CA ASP A 985 4.01 -9.45 15.92
C ASP A 985 2.95 -10.56 15.90
N ASP A 986 1.82 -10.37 15.22
CA ASP A 986 0.78 -11.40 15.15
C ASP A 986 0.18 -11.56 13.74
N PHE A 987 -0.24 -12.77 13.41
CA PHE A 987 -0.74 -13.04 12.07
C PHE A 987 -1.73 -14.20 12.06
N GLY A 988 -2.84 -14.01 11.34
CA GLY A 988 -3.84 -15.04 11.09
C GLY A 988 -4.52 -15.60 12.35
N GLY A 989 -4.60 -14.81 13.43
CA GLY A 989 -5.16 -15.24 14.72
C GLY A 989 -4.22 -16.10 15.57
N THR A 990 -2.93 -16.09 15.25
CA THR A 990 -1.85 -16.75 16.02
C THR A 990 -0.84 -15.71 16.48
N ARG A 991 -0.01 -16.04 17.47
CA ARG A 991 1.09 -15.17 17.94
C ARG A 991 2.34 -15.19 17.04
N ASN A 992 2.28 -15.88 15.91
CA ASN A 992 3.39 -15.89 14.96
C ASN A 992 3.31 -14.64 14.08
N SER A 993 4.44 -14.23 13.52
CA SER A 993 4.55 -12.99 12.76
C SER A 993 4.74 -13.22 11.25
N TYR A 994 4.19 -12.32 10.45
CA TYR A 994 4.35 -12.29 9.00
C TYR A 994 4.43 -10.85 8.50
N VAL A 995 5.47 -10.53 7.72
CA VAL A 995 5.66 -9.22 7.12
C VAL A 995 5.70 -9.33 5.60
N GLU A 996 4.93 -8.49 4.92
CA GLU A 996 4.96 -8.31 3.47
C GLU A 996 5.26 -6.85 3.14
N PHE A 997 6.27 -6.59 2.30
CA PHE A 997 6.59 -5.25 1.82
C PHE A 997 7.08 -5.27 0.37
N VAL A 998 6.93 -4.16 -0.35
CA VAL A 998 7.52 -3.97 -1.68
C VAL A 998 8.85 -3.24 -1.50
N ALA A 999 9.96 -3.85 -1.90
CA ALA A 999 11.28 -3.24 -1.78
C ALA A 999 11.38 -1.97 -2.65
N PRO A 1000 11.47 -0.76 -2.07
CA PRO A 1000 11.45 0.48 -2.85
C PRO A 1000 12.70 0.66 -3.73
N GLN A 1001 13.81 0.04 -3.36
CA GLN A 1001 15.07 0.08 -4.10
C GLN A 1001 15.70 -1.30 -4.13
N ALA A 1002 16.52 -1.56 -5.15
CA ALA A 1002 17.32 -2.77 -5.18
C ALA A 1002 18.44 -2.66 -4.13
N GLY A 1003 18.57 -3.66 -3.27
CA GLY A 1003 19.60 -3.64 -2.25
C GLY A 1003 19.34 -4.64 -1.12
N THR A 1004 20.20 -4.51 -0.10
CA THR A 1004 20.18 -5.35 1.08
C THR A 1004 19.19 -4.83 2.12
N TYR A 1005 18.37 -5.71 2.64
CA TYR A 1005 17.45 -5.52 3.76
C TYR A 1005 17.83 -6.48 4.89
N PHE A 1006 17.30 -6.25 6.09
CA PHE A 1006 17.54 -7.10 7.25
C PHE A 1006 16.23 -7.46 7.95
N ALA A 1007 15.93 -8.75 8.07
CA ALA A 1007 14.88 -9.24 8.96
C ALA A 1007 15.45 -9.44 10.37
N SER A 1008 14.69 -9.04 11.38
CA SER A 1008 15.02 -9.12 12.79
C SER A 1008 13.98 -9.98 13.48
N ALA A 1009 14.43 -11.07 14.10
CA ALA A 1009 13.63 -11.96 14.92
C ALA A 1009 13.89 -11.66 16.39
N ARG A 1010 12.83 -11.35 17.13
CA ARG A 1010 12.85 -11.09 18.59
C ARG A 1010 11.54 -11.54 19.21
N SER A 1011 11.40 -11.41 20.53
CA SER A 1011 10.09 -11.53 21.18
C SER A 1011 9.37 -10.19 21.25
N TYR A 1012 8.04 -10.20 21.15
CA TYR A 1012 7.23 -9.02 21.41
C TYR A 1012 7.50 -8.48 22.84
N PHE A 1013 7.73 -7.17 22.94
CA PHE A 1013 8.18 -6.47 24.16
C PHE A 1013 9.44 -7.04 24.87
N ASP A 1014 10.26 -7.85 24.19
CA ASP A 1014 11.52 -8.40 24.74
C ASP A 1014 11.37 -9.33 25.95
N TYR A 1015 10.18 -9.89 26.17
CA TYR A 1015 9.90 -10.69 27.37
C TYR A 1015 10.24 -12.17 27.27
N PHE A 1016 10.28 -12.74 26.06
CA PHE A 1016 10.30 -14.18 25.85
C PHE A 1016 11.59 -14.66 25.21
N THR A 1017 11.97 -15.88 25.54
CA THR A 1017 13.10 -16.64 24.97
C THR A 1017 12.55 -17.93 24.41
N GLY A 1018 13.18 -18.46 23.37
CA GLY A 1018 12.71 -19.72 22.78
C GLY A 1018 13.20 -19.93 21.35
N ASP A 1019 12.96 -21.14 20.89
CA ASP A 1019 13.30 -21.62 19.56
C ASP A 1019 12.30 -21.05 18.54
N TYR A 1020 12.78 -20.60 17.38
CA TYR A 1020 11.95 -20.06 16.32
C TYR A 1020 12.45 -20.50 14.94
N ALA A 1021 11.56 -20.41 13.96
CA ALA A 1021 11.85 -20.62 12.56
C ALA A 1021 11.46 -19.39 11.73
N LEU A 1022 12.29 -19.06 10.74
CA LEU A 1022 12.17 -17.91 9.86
C LEU A 1022 12.21 -18.37 8.39
N LEU A 1023 11.33 -17.84 7.56
CA LEU A 1023 11.20 -18.17 6.14
C LEU A 1023 11.03 -16.91 5.30
N LEU A 1024 11.87 -16.73 4.28
CA LEU A 1024 11.62 -15.80 3.18
C LEU A 1024 10.75 -16.51 2.14
N VAL A 1025 9.54 -16.03 1.89
CA VAL A 1025 8.55 -16.68 1.02
C VAL A 1025 8.80 -16.30 -0.45
N GLY A 1026 8.83 -17.28 -1.35
CA GLY A 1026 9.07 -17.09 -2.78
C GLY A 1026 7.92 -16.41 -3.55
N ALA A 1027 8.20 -15.95 -4.77
CA ALA A 1027 7.25 -15.20 -5.61
C ALA A 1027 6.22 -16.07 -6.37
N GLU A 1028 6.41 -17.40 -6.44
CA GLU A 1028 5.47 -18.31 -7.10
C GLU A 1028 4.68 -19.13 -6.07
N GLY A 1029 3.37 -18.90 -6.01
CA GLY A 1029 2.41 -19.86 -5.46
C GLY A 1029 2.17 -19.84 -3.95
N PHE A 1030 1.15 -19.10 -3.51
CA PHE A 1030 0.51 -19.31 -2.23
C PHE A 1030 -0.32 -20.61 -2.27
N SER A 1031 0.01 -21.63 -1.47
CA SER A 1031 -0.98 -22.52 -0.82
C SER A 1031 -0.40 -23.61 0.09
N ALA A 1032 0.87 -24.03 -0.05
CA ALA A 1032 1.42 -25.14 0.75
C ALA A 1032 2.45 -24.73 1.82
N GLU A 1033 3.32 -23.75 1.56
CA GLU A 1033 4.48 -23.44 2.44
C GLU A 1033 4.15 -22.42 3.55
N ALA A 1034 3.30 -21.43 3.26
CA ALA A 1034 2.70 -20.57 4.30
C ALA A 1034 1.73 -21.35 5.20
N ALA A 1035 1.04 -22.36 4.65
CA ALA A 1035 0.24 -23.33 5.41
C ALA A 1035 1.11 -24.33 6.19
N ALA A 1036 2.33 -24.63 5.72
CA ALA A 1036 3.28 -25.49 6.43
C ALA A 1036 3.84 -24.83 7.70
N LEU A 1037 4.00 -23.50 7.76
CA LEU A 1037 4.30 -22.80 9.02
C LEU A 1037 3.11 -22.79 10.00
N GLN A 1038 1.87 -22.81 9.48
CA GLN A 1038 0.68 -23.08 10.31
C GLN A 1038 0.65 -24.53 10.86
N GLY A 1039 1.35 -25.48 10.23
CA GLY A 1039 1.40 -26.90 10.63
C GLY A 1039 2.67 -27.32 11.40
N LEU A 1040 3.82 -26.66 11.21
CA LEU A 1040 5.08 -26.98 11.89
C LEU A 1040 5.04 -26.67 13.39
N ALA A 1041 4.35 -25.60 13.79
CA ALA A 1041 4.15 -25.26 15.21
C ALA A 1041 3.15 -26.20 15.94
N ALA A 1042 2.36 -26.99 15.21
CA ALA A 1042 1.38 -27.92 15.79
C ALA A 1042 1.92 -29.36 15.99
N ALA A 1043 3.09 -29.71 15.44
CA ALA A 1043 3.57 -31.09 15.37
C ALA A 1043 4.61 -31.50 16.44
N SER A 1044 5.03 -30.62 17.35
CA SER A 1044 5.97 -31.00 18.42
C SER A 1044 5.31 -31.75 19.59
N ALA A 1045 3.98 -31.90 19.60
CA ALA A 1045 3.22 -32.58 20.67
C ALA A 1045 2.84 -34.05 20.38
N SER A 1046 3.03 -34.59 19.17
CA SER A 1046 2.75 -36.01 18.92
C SER A 1046 3.74 -36.62 17.93
N GLY A 1047 4.73 -37.34 18.44
CA GLY A 1047 5.59 -38.17 17.61
C GLY A 1047 4.77 -39.15 16.77
N ALA A 1048 4.77 -38.96 15.45
CA ALA A 1048 4.30 -39.93 14.48
C ALA A 1048 5.08 -39.74 13.16
N GLU A 1049 5.89 -40.75 12.84
CA GLU A 1049 6.47 -40.99 11.52
C GLU A 1049 5.37 -41.07 10.47
N TRP A 1050 5.51 -40.42 9.30
CA TRP A 1050 4.79 -40.88 8.08
C TRP A 1050 5.62 -40.66 6.82
N PHE A 1051 6.12 -41.79 6.29
CA PHE A 1051 6.29 -42.05 4.87
C PHE A 1051 4.91 -42.41 4.27
N ALA A 1052 4.57 -41.87 3.09
CA ALA A 1052 3.80 -42.54 2.02
C ALA A 1052 3.81 -41.68 0.76
#